data_AF-A0A928ZHA6-F1
#
_entry.id   AF-A0A928ZHA6-F1
#
_cell.length_a   1.000
_cell.length_b   1.000
_cell.length_c   1.000
_cell.angle_alpha   90.00
_cell.angle_beta   90.00
_cell.angle_gamma   90.00
#
_symmetry.space_group_name_H-M   'P 1'
#
loop_
_entity.id
_entity.type
_entity.pdbx_description
1 polymer ?
#
loop_
_entity_poly.entity_id
_entity_poly.type
_entity_poly.pdbx_seq_one_letter_code
_entity_poly.pdbx_strand_id
1 'polypeptide(L)'
;MTFTLQILHASDFEGGIDAAGTTPQTSDAVRFSAVINRLRTNTDTTTFGVSDNVLANTLTLSSGDNFIPGVFLNASSDTSLNGLGGLGSSSAPVIGRGDIGIMNALGIQASVLGNHEFDLGVRQVRDILRAGGGNPGTNFPYLSANIDFTPEIASSTNPDGGLGTQDLAANQDTAEASTIPRQIARSTVITLPGNDGILDTEDDQVIGIVGATTPLLPVISNPGRLGVAPENPVDFDTLAAIIQSQVDILTAEGINKIVLLTHLQQLDIDVDQLTPRLTDVDVIIAGGSHTILADENDLLRAGDTAGDIYPIVRTAADNQPVLVVNTEANYKYVGRLVATFDENGIIQLDSLNPLINGAYATDQAGVDRVFGIADFDAAGNITTFTNAAANAQHQNIVDITTGIRNVIATRDNLIVGGASVFLNGIRNDVRTRETNFGNLTADANLWQARQIDPTVVISLKNGGGIRDSIGAIDGSGGAVDASGAARLPTQPSVLAPNKQTGDVSQLDVENSLRFNNGLSLITVTAQQLKWLLEHGVAATAPGRTPGQFPQVSGVNFSFDPTRSAIAFDNNGDITQQGDRVRSLTVVNEDGSPLDVVVQDGQLIGDPNRTFRLVTLNFLAGTAISSTAPGLGGDGYPFPRFVQDNAALANRLDFRGETTDVNGNGIIDAPLDLPGGAFDFAPAGSEQDALAEYLQAIFGETRFSIADEGFRPDNPRTINLADASTRRNADNSFTVNNNANIRITIDAVNSTRVNEIGVFIVDDQQNRVNGIAPGEQGYLQAALSRGRVIFSAIANNPDGYDPSQLSRTLTGLSNNSRLVFYLVENATTDAVIAGQNANVFFGTNNGNAAQVSDLGSDTFQLAWRDQQNNPAFNNLVVTVENTNQTNTLGTRLQGQQERELIDLRGLAGIEVRAEFTVNREAAFDNLVGFYQVVNPEGGIDVNGDGSADILPGQAGYVQAAVRGRVPGIDLRVANQGTANFTGQLTGGSIFAPFIISNGTVDQVLNGQTSQVYFPYLGANPGGVDHIRLLGDNTFGFEDLPGGGDLDYNDIIVRVNLSIPGL
;
A
#
# COMPACT_ATOMS: atom_id res chain seq x y z
N MET A 1 35.37 -31.44 -39.02
CA MET A 1 34.23 -31.48 -39.96
C MET A 1 33.25 -30.38 -39.54
N THR A 2 32.48 -29.81 -40.47
CA THR A 2 31.46 -28.81 -40.12
C THR A 2 30.36 -29.45 -39.27
N PHE A 3 29.74 -28.71 -38.36
CA PHE A 3 28.64 -29.19 -37.51
C PHE A 3 27.47 -28.21 -37.58
N THR A 4 26.25 -28.69 -37.80
CA THR A 4 25.06 -27.82 -37.83
C THR A 4 24.20 -28.08 -36.60
N LEU A 5 23.98 -27.00 -35.84
CA LEU A 5 23.23 -26.98 -34.58
C LEU A 5 21.87 -26.32 -34.81
N GLN A 6 20.81 -26.93 -34.29
CA GLN A 6 19.52 -26.27 -34.12
C GLN A 6 19.34 -25.90 -32.64
N ILE A 7 18.96 -24.66 -32.36
CA ILE A 7 18.58 -24.19 -31.03
C ILE A 7 17.12 -23.73 -31.11
N LEU A 8 16.28 -24.38 -30.32
CA LEU A 8 14.92 -23.94 -30.01
C LEU A 8 14.97 -23.25 -28.65
N HIS A 9 14.49 -22.02 -28.56
CA HIS A 9 14.59 -21.24 -27.34
C HIS A 9 13.36 -20.38 -27.10
N ALA A 10 13.21 -20.00 -25.83
CA ALA A 10 12.29 -18.97 -25.37
C ALA A 10 12.76 -18.48 -23.98
N SER A 11 12.16 -17.39 -23.52
CA SER A 11 12.29 -16.84 -22.16
C SER A 11 10.93 -16.37 -21.70
N ASP A 12 10.83 -15.92 -20.44
CA ASP A 12 9.68 -15.16 -19.94
C ASP A 12 8.37 -15.93 -20.18
N PHE A 13 8.34 -17.21 -19.79
CA PHE A 13 7.18 -18.06 -20.02
C PHE A 13 5.94 -17.56 -19.28
N GLU A 14 6.13 -17.02 -18.06
CA GLU A 14 5.17 -16.15 -17.35
C GLU A 14 3.67 -16.47 -17.51
N GLY A 15 3.28 -17.73 -17.37
CA GLY A 15 1.90 -18.16 -17.68
C GLY A 15 0.84 -17.23 -17.06
N GLY A 16 -0.16 -16.84 -17.86
CA GLY A 16 -1.23 -15.93 -17.43
C GLY A 16 -2.64 -16.37 -17.86
N ILE A 17 -3.61 -15.52 -17.56
CA ILE A 17 -5.02 -15.77 -17.91
C ILE A 17 -5.38 -15.22 -19.28
N ASP A 18 -6.32 -15.90 -19.92
CA ASP A 18 -6.93 -15.41 -21.14
C ASP A 18 -7.75 -14.15 -20.82
N ALA A 19 -7.27 -12.97 -21.23
CA ALA A 19 -8.04 -11.75 -21.09
C ALA A 19 -9.25 -11.74 -22.05
N ALA A 20 -10.31 -11.06 -21.67
CA ALA A 20 -11.47 -10.90 -22.53
C ALA A 20 -11.09 -10.13 -23.81
N GLY A 21 -11.25 -10.78 -24.96
CA GLY A 21 -10.94 -10.19 -26.26
C GLY A 21 -9.50 -10.42 -26.77
N THR A 22 -8.64 -11.14 -26.04
CA THR A 22 -7.32 -11.56 -26.51
C THR A 22 -7.31 -13.05 -26.87
N THR A 23 -6.37 -13.46 -27.74
CA THR A 23 -6.09 -14.88 -27.96
C THR A 23 -5.69 -15.55 -26.62
N PRO A 24 -6.25 -16.72 -26.26
CA PRO A 24 -6.09 -17.24 -24.90
C PRO A 24 -4.65 -17.69 -24.57
N GLN A 25 -4.01 -17.10 -23.54
CA GLN A 25 -2.64 -17.42 -23.04
C GLN A 25 -2.49 -18.86 -22.54
N THR A 26 -3.49 -19.43 -21.88
CA THR A 26 -3.46 -20.85 -21.46
C THR A 26 -3.49 -21.81 -22.65
N SER A 27 -3.97 -21.36 -23.80
CA SER A 27 -3.83 -22.11 -25.07
C SER A 27 -2.54 -21.80 -25.82
N ASP A 28 -1.79 -20.76 -25.42
CA ASP A 28 -0.49 -20.46 -26.02
C ASP A 28 0.57 -21.48 -25.58
N ALA A 29 0.58 -21.95 -24.32
CA ALA A 29 1.46 -23.06 -23.92
C ALA A 29 1.18 -24.35 -24.72
N VAL A 30 -0.09 -24.64 -25.00
CA VAL A 30 -0.49 -25.78 -25.85
C VAL A 30 0.00 -25.58 -27.29
N ARG A 31 -0.23 -24.41 -27.89
CA ARG A 31 0.22 -24.13 -29.27
C ARG A 31 1.75 -24.02 -29.38
N PHE A 32 2.42 -23.47 -28.38
CA PHE A 32 3.88 -23.45 -28.27
C PHE A 32 4.42 -24.87 -28.28
N SER A 33 3.84 -25.76 -27.46
CA SER A 33 4.25 -27.17 -27.46
C SER A 33 4.01 -27.87 -28.80
N ALA A 34 2.95 -27.48 -29.54
CA ALA A 34 2.73 -27.99 -30.89
C ALA A 34 3.82 -27.52 -31.87
N VAL A 35 4.11 -26.22 -31.90
CA VAL A 35 5.13 -25.63 -32.79
C VAL A 35 6.50 -26.23 -32.49
N ILE A 36 6.93 -26.23 -31.23
CA ILE A 36 8.26 -26.71 -30.85
C ILE A 36 8.44 -28.20 -31.17
N ASN A 37 7.41 -29.02 -30.90
CA ASN A 37 7.45 -30.45 -31.20
C ASN A 37 7.50 -30.69 -32.71
N ARG A 38 6.82 -29.87 -33.51
CA ARG A 38 6.86 -29.96 -34.96
C ARG A 38 8.26 -29.63 -35.51
N LEU A 39 8.88 -28.55 -35.02
CA LEU A 39 10.23 -28.15 -35.39
C LEU A 39 11.30 -29.18 -34.98
N ARG A 40 11.06 -29.95 -33.92
CA ARG A 40 11.98 -30.98 -33.41
C ARG A 40 11.82 -32.35 -34.07
N THR A 41 10.68 -32.65 -34.68
CA THR A 41 10.35 -34.02 -35.15
C THR A 41 10.07 -34.15 -36.64
N ASN A 42 9.91 -33.05 -37.37
CA ASN A 42 9.54 -33.12 -38.78
C ASN A 42 10.75 -33.35 -39.70
N THR A 43 10.75 -34.48 -40.40
CA THR A 43 11.80 -34.90 -41.34
C THR A 43 11.62 -34.35 -42.77
N ASP A 44 10.58 -33.53 -43.02
CA ASP A 44 10.39 -32.86 -44.31
C ASP A 44 11.39 -31.72 -44.51
N THR A 45 12.56 -32.08 -45.04
CA THR A 45 13.64 -31.17 -45.40
C THR A 45 13.24 -30.11 -46.44
N THR A 46 12.17 -30.32 -47.21
CA THR A 46 11.74 -29.35 -48.24
C THR A 46 10.94 -28.19 -47.67
N THR A 47 10.20 -28.44 -46.60
CA THR A 47 9.37 -27.43 -45.92
C THR A 47 10.09 -26.80 -44.74
N PHE A 48 10.90 -27.58 -44.00
CA PHE A 48 11.53 -27.13 -42.74
C PHE A 48 13.04 -26.89 -42.85
N GLY A 49 13.63 -27.24 -44.00
CA GLY A 49 14.99 -26.85 -44.40
C GLY A 49 16.14 -27.48 -43.61
N VAL A 50 15.86 -28.47 -42.75
CA VAL A 50 16.86 -29.15 -41.91
C VAL A 50 16.84 -30.65 -42.14
N SER A 51 18.00 -31.31 -42.05
CA SER A 51 18.12 -32.77 -42.18
C SER A 51 17.84 -33.50 -40.87
N ASP A 52 17.60 -34.81 -40.93
CA ASP A 52 17.41 -35.66 -39.75
C ASP A 52 18.57 -35.54 -38.74
N ASN A 53 19.80 -35.37 -39.22
CA ASN A 53 20.97 -35.21 -38.35
C ASN A 53 20.95 -33.85 -37.62
N VAL A 54 20.48 -32.78 -38.27
CA VAL A 54 20.29 -31.48 -37.60
C VAL A 54 19.17 -31.56 -36.56
N LEU A 55 18.11 -32.32 -36.81
CA LEU A 55 17.07 -32.57 -35.81
C LEU A 55 17.62 -33.32 -34.59
N ALA A 56 18.50 -34.30 -34.80
CA ALA A 56 19.20 -35.00 -33.72
C ALA A 56 20.14 -34.06 -32.93
N ASN A 57 20.65 -33.00 -33.57
CA ASN A 57 21.45 -31.93 -32.97
C ASN A 57 20.58 -30.72 -32.53
N THR A 58 19.43 -30.96 -31.91
CA THR A 58 18.56 -29.89 -31.42
C THR A 58 18.75 -29.66 -29.93
N LEU A 59 19.07 -28.42 -29.56
CA LEU A 59 18.98 -27.91 -28.19
C LEU A 59 17.62 -27.26 -27.94
N THR A 60 17.09 -27.41 -26.73
CA THR A 60 15.91 -26.71 -26.23
C THR A 60 16.24 -26.03 -24.91
N LEU A 61 16.35 -24.70 -24.93
CA LEU A 61 16.90 -23.91 -23.83
C LEU A 61 15.90 -22.84 -23.37
N SER A 62 15.94 -22.52 -22.08
CA SER A 62 15.19 -21.41 -21.49
C SER A 62 16.13 -20.31 -21.00
N SER A 63 15.81 -19.06 -21.34
CA SER A 63 16.47 -17.89 -20.77
C SER A 63 15.73 -17.27 -19.58
N GLY A 64 15.09 -18.10 -18.73
CA GLY A 64 14.62 -17.71 -17.39
C GLY A 64 13.21 -17.11 -17.34
N ASP A 65 12.75 -16.78 -16.15
CA ASP A 65 11.35 -16.39 -15.85
C ASP A 65 10.35 -17.43 -16.36
N ASN A 66 10.62 -18.69 -15.96
CA ASN A 66 9.81 -19.86 -16.31
C ASN A 66 8.43 -19.83 -15.66
N PHE A 67 8.26 -19.04 -14.60
CA PHE A 67 7.00 -18.77 -13.93
C PHE A 67 7.02 -17.39 -13.28
N ILE A 68 5.84 -16.82 -13.08
CA ILE A 68 5.64 -15.55 -12.38
C ILE A 68 4.51 -15.69 -11.35
N PRO A 69 4.60 -15.05 -10.17
CA PRO A 69 3.50 -15.03 -9.23
C PRO A 69 2.25 -14.36 -9.78
N GLY A 70 1.32 -15.16 -10.25
CA GLY A 70 0.04 -14.70 -10.75
C GLY A 70 -1.07 -15.73 -10.56
N VAL A 71 -2.20 -15.45 -11.19
CA VAL A 71 -3.37 -16.33 -11.24
C VAL A 71 -2.98 -17.75 -11.68
N PHE A 72 -2.16 -17.85 -12.74
CA PHE A 72 -1.75 -19.13 -13.31
C PHE A 72 -0.91 -19.95 -12.33
N LEU A 73 0.15 -19.36 -11.76
CA LEU A 73 1.00 -20.00 -10.75
C LEU A 73 0.18 -20.45 -9.54
N ASN A 74 -0.76 -19.63 -9.08
CA ASN A 74 -1.61 -19.97 -7.94
C ASN A 74 -2.55 -21.14 -8.28
N ALA A 75 -3.20 -21.11 -9.44
CA ALA A 75 -4.07 -22.20 -9.90
C ALA A 75 -3.29 -23.50 -10.15
N SER A 76 -2.02 -23.41 -10.54
CA SER A 76 -1.12 -24.58 -10.69
C SER A 76 -0.95 -25.38 -9.39
N SER A 77 -1.17 -24.74 -8.24
CA SER A 77 -1.01 -25.36 -6.94
C SER A 77 -2.19 -26.22 -6.49
N ASP A 78 -3.36 -26.05 -7.10
CA ASP A 78 -4.62 -26.65 -6.65
C ASP A 78 -4.59 -28.18 -6.75
N THR A 79 -5.05 -28.87 -5.70
CA THR A 79 -4.99 -30.34 -5.58
C THR A 79 -5.78 -31.10 -6.65
N SER A 80 -6.74 -30.46 -7.34
CA SER A 80 -7.43 -31.05 -8.50
C SER A 80 -6.49 -31.35 -9.67
N LEU A 81 -5.30 -30.76 -9.73
CA LEU A 81 -4.27 -31.09 -10.72
C LEU A 81 -3.53 -32.42 -10.43
N ASN A 82 -3.84 -33.11 -9.33
CA ASN A 82 -3.20 -34.37 -8.99
C ASN A 82 -3.33 -35.40 -10.12
N GLY A 83 -2.19 -35.87 -10.65
CA GLY A 83 -2.13 -36.87 -11.70
C GLY A 83 -2.36 -36.35 -13.13
N LEU A 84 -2.65 -35.07 -13.33
CA LEU A 84 -2.77 -34.48 -14.67
C LEU A 84 -1.38 -34.31 -15.30
N GLY A 85 -1.22 -34.70 -16.57
CA GLY A 85 0.02 -34.50 -17.34
C GLY A 85 1.32 -34.98 -16.68
N GLY A 86 1.24 -36.01 -15.83
CA GLY A 86 2.40 -36.55 -15.11
C GLY A 86 2.75 -35.81 -13.81
N LEU A 87 1.91 -34.86 -13.37
CA LEU A 87 2.08 -34.20 -12.07
C LEU A 87 1.89 -35.18 -10.91
N GLY A 88 2.69 -35.00 -9.85
CA GLY A 88 2.56 -35.76 -8.63
C GLY A 88 1.25 -35.48 -7.87
N SER A 89 0.91 -36.36 -6.93
CA SER A 89 -0.24 -36.15 -6.05
C SER A 89 0.18 -35.51 -4.72
N SER A 90 -0.60 -34.55 -4.24
CA SER A 90 -0.46 -33.93 -2.92
C SER A 90 -1.82 -33.72 -2.26
N SER A 91 -1.86 -33.81 -0.93
CA SER A 91 -3.01 -33.41 -0.12
C SER A 91 -3.03 -31.91 0.23
N ALA A 92 -1.96 -31.19 -0.11
CA ALA A 92 -1.80 -29.75 0.13
C ALA A 92 -1.41 -29.02 -1.18
N PRO A 93 -1.69 -27.72 -1.31
CA PRO A 93 -1.29 -26.95 -2.48
C PRO A 93 0.24 -26.97 -2.72
N VAL A 94 0.65 -27.08 -3.98
CA VAL A 94 2.07 -27.14 -4.39
C VAL A 94 2.36 -26.05 -5.43
N ILE A 95 2.86 -24.91 -4.99
CA ILE A 95 3.07 -23.72 -5.83
C ILE A 95 4.06 -24.03 -6.97
N GLY A 96 3.69 -23.71 -8.22
CA GLY A 96 4.54 -23.82 -9.40
C GLY A 96 4.66 -25.21 -10.02
N ARG A 97 3.96 -26.22 -9.49
CA ARG A 97 4.08 -27.58 -10.04
C ARG A 97 3.60 -27.69 -11.49
N GLY A 98 2.57 -26.91 -11.87
CA GLY A 98 2.02 -26.93 -13.22
C GLY A 98 3.00 -26.31 -14.21
N ASP A 99 3.57 -25.17 -13.85
CA ASP A 99 4.62 -24.48 -14.63
C ASP A 99 5.81 -25.42 -14.87
N ILE A 100 6.39 -26.01 -13.82
CA ILE A 100 7.49 -26.97 -13.98
C ILE A 100 7.08 -28.22 -14.75
N GLY A 101 5.85 -28.69 -14.57
CA GLY A 101 5.30 -29.80 -15.37
C GLY A 101 5.27 -29.47 -16.86
N ILE A 102 4.87 -28.26 -17.23
CA ILE A 102 4.89 -27.77 -18.61
C ILE A 102 6.33 -27.68 -19.12
N MET A 103 7.25 -27.08 -18.36
CA MET A 103 8.66 -26.96 -18.76
C MET A 103 9.33 -28.32 -19.00
N ASN A 104 9.05 -29.29 -18.12
CA ASN A 104 9.51 -30.66 -18.27
C ASN A 104 8.94 -31.32 -19.53
N ALA A 105 7.66 -31.08 -19.84
CA ALA A 105 7.00 -31.64 -21.02
C ALA A 105 7.46 -30.97 -22.33
N LEU A 106 7.84 -29.69 -22.31
CA LEU A 106 8.49 -29.00 -23.44
C LEU A 106 9.88 -29.57 -23.75
N GLY A 107 10.50 -30.25 -22.77
CA GLY A 107 11.82 -30.83 -22.90
C GLY A 107 12.94 -29.80 -22.81
N ILE A 108 12.79 -28.80 -21.94
CA ILE A 108 13.87 -27.88 -21.59
C ILE A 108 15.06 -28.69 -21.06
N GLN A 109 16.26 -28.40 -21.60
CA GLN A 109 17.50 -29.10 -21.23
C GLN A 109 18.35 -28.32 -20.23
N ALA A 110 18.26 -26.99 -20.23
CA ALA A 110 18.85 -26.11 -19.25
C ALA A 110 18.07 -24.79 -19.21
N SER A 111 18.05 -24.13 -18.04
CA SER A 111 17.44 -22.80 -17.88
C SER A 111 18.37 -21.89 -17.12
N VAL A 112 18.50 -20.62 -17.49
CA VAL A 112 19.06 -19.61 -16.57
C VAL A 112 18.04 -19.25 -15.50
N LEU A 113 18.49 -18.77 -14.34
CA LEU A 113 17.63 -18.12 -13.35
C LEU A 113 17.34 -16.68 -13.79
N GLY A 114 16.06 -16.33 -13.94
CA GLY A 114 15.58 -14.96 -14.06
C GLY A 114 15.22 -14.35 -12.70
N ASN A 115 14.57 -13.19 -12.71
CA ASN A 115 14.16 -12.50 -11.47
C ASN A 115 12.89 -13.11 -10.87
N HIS A 116 11.91 -13.49 -11.67
CA HIS A 116 10.61 -13.95 -11.18
C HIS A 116 10.70 -15.30 -10.48
N GLU A 117 11.77 -16.08 -10.73
CA GLU A 117 12.11 -17.24 -9.92
C GLU A 117 12.21 -16.93 -8.41
N PHE A 118 12.63 -15.71 -8.04
CA PHE A 118 12.90 -15.31 -6.66
C PHE A 118 11.77 -14.50 -6.01
N ASP A 119 10.65 -14.26 -6.69
CA ASP A 119 9.62 -13.36 -6.17
C ASP A 119 8.95 -13.88 -4.90
N LEU A 120 8.81 -15.20 -4.78
CA LEU A 120 8.32 -15.87 -3.59
C LEU A 120 9.46 -16.29 -2.64
N GLY A 121 10.67 -15.80 -2.89
CA GLY A 121 11.88 -16.07 -2.12
C GLY A 121 12.59 -17.36 -2.50
N VAL A 122 13.81 -17.51 -2.00
CA VAL A 122 14.72 -18.63 -2.32
C VAL A 122 14.15 -20.00 -1.94
N ARG A 123 13.27 -20.04 -0.93
CA ARG A 123 12.54 -21.25 -0.55
C ARG A 123 11.69 -21.80 -1.70
N GLN A 124 11.03 -20.91 -2.45
CA GLN A 124 10.22 -21.32 -3.59
C GLN A 124 11.10 -21.93 -4.70
N VAL A 125 12.26 -21.34 -4.99
CA VAL A 125 13.24 -21.88 -5.95
C VAL A 125 13.64 -23.32 -5.60
N ARG A 126 13.94 -23.58 -4.32
CA ARG A 126 14.19 -24.95 -3.83
C ARG A 126 12.99 -25.87 -4.03
N ASP A 127 11.80 -25.39 -3.70
CA ASP A 127 10.58 -26.20 -3.69
C ASP A 127 10.20 -26.66 -5.11
N ILE A 128 10.40 -25.81 -6.13
CA ILE A 128 10.19 -26.16 -7.54
C ILE A 128 11.31 -27.04 -8.12
N LEU A 129 12.55 -26.87 -7.67
CA LEU A 129 13.70 -27.68 -8.09
C LEU A 129 13.48 -29.14 -7.69
N ARG A 130 13.12 -29.39 -6.43
CA ARG A 130 13.06 -30.74 -5.86
C ARG A 130 11.79 -31.49 -6.26
N ALA A 131 11.95 -32.77 -6.59
CA ALA A 131 10.81 -33.67 -6.74
C ALA A 131 10.31 -34.17 -5.38
N GLY A 132 9.00 -34.37 -5.25
CA GLY A 132 8.36 -34.90 -4.04
C GLY A 132 7.18 -34.03 -3.57
N GLY A 133 6.35 -34.59 -2.68
CA GLY A 133 5.19 -33.86 -2.12
C GLY A 133 4.20 -33.34 -3.18
N GLY A 134 4.12 -34.01 -4.34
CA GLY A 134 3.29 -33.59 -5.47
C GLY A 134 3.98 -32.67 -6.49
N ASN A 135 5.19 -32.18 -6.21
CA ASN A 135 5.99 -31.45 -7.19
C ASN A 135 6.75 -32.43 -8.12
N PRO A 136 6.72 -32.25 -9.47
CA PRO A 136 7.53 -33.05 -10.38
C PRO A 136 9.04 -32.81 -10.24
N GLY A 137 9.47 -31.64 -9.75
CA GLY A 137 10.87 -31.20 -9.80
C GLY A 137 11.33 -30.89 -11.22
N THR A 138 12.43 -30.15 -11.40
CA THR A 138 12.94 -29.85 -12.75
C THR A 138 13.67 -31.05 -13.35
N ASN A 139 13.46 -31.31 -14.64
CA ASN A 139 14.24 -32.29 -15.41
C ASN A 139 15.53 -31.68 -16.01
N PHE A 140 15.80 -30.41 -15.69
CA PHE A 140 16.92 -29.62 -16.17
C PHE A 140 17.61 -28.91 -14.98
N PRO A 141 18.90 -28.55 -15.12
CA PRO A 141 19.56 -27.65 -14.20
C PRO A 141 19.16 -26.20 -14.42
N TYR A 142 19.17 -25.43 -13.33
CA TYR A 142 19.17 -23.98 -13.37
C TYR A 142 20.61 -23.46 -13.40
N LEU A 143 20.87 -22.39 -14.16
CA LEU A 143 22.21 -21.84 -14.37
C LEU A 143 22.30 -20.40 -13.90
N SER A 144 23.40 -20.05 -13.22
CA SER A 144 23.81 -18.66 -12.98
C SER A 144 25.26 -18.59 -12.52
N ALA A 145 26.14 -17.97 -13.30
CA ALA A 145 27.56 -17.81 -12.98
C ALA A 145 27.82 -16.67 -11.98
N ASN A 146 26.90 -15.70 -11.88
CA ASN A 146 27.10 -14.46 -11.13
C ASN A 146 26.23 -14.34 -9.87
N ILE A 147 25.59 -15.44 -9.44
CA ILE A 147 24.94 -15.56 -8.13
C ILE A 147 25.77 -16.49 -7.23
N ASP A 148 26.09 -16.02 -6.03
CA ASP A 148 26.70 -16.81 -4.95
C ASP A 148 25.62 -17.32 -3.99
N PHE A 149 25.41 -18.64 -4.00
CA PHE A 149 24.45 -19.34 -3.15
C PHE A 149 25.00 -19.70 -1.76
N THR A 150 26.30 -19.52 -1.53
CA THR A 150 26.98 -19.91 -0.29
C THR A 150 26.39 -19.25 0.96
N PRO A 151 26.06 -17.94 0.97
CA PRO A 151 25.54 -17.28 2.18
C PRO A 151 24.14 -17.76 2.58
N GLU A 152 23.34 -18.23 1.63
CA GLU A 152 22.04 -18.85 1.88
C GLU A 152 22.22 -20.26 2.46
N ILE A 153 23.06 -21.09 1.83
CA ILE A 153 23.32 -22.48 2.25
C ILE A 153 23.99 -22.55 3.64
N ALA A 154 24.87 -21.59 3.97
CA ALA A 154 25.57 -21.55 5.25
C ALA A 154 24.67 -21.14 6.44
N SER A 155 23.43 -20.69 6.20
CA SER A 155 22.55 -20.22 7.25
C SER A 155 21.92 -21.38 8.04
N SER A 156 22.35 -21.57 9.29
CA SER A 156 21.68 -22.46 10.25
C SER A 156 20.38 -21.87 10.84
N THR A 157 20.03 -20.64 10.45
CA THR A 157 18.95 -19.84 11.05
C THR A 157 17.85 -19.48 10.05
N ASN A 158 17.75 -20.16 8.90
CA ASN A 158 16.62 -19.92 8.00
C ASN A 158 15.36 -20.55 8.63
N PRO A 159 14.45 -19.75 9.24
CA PRO A 159 13.35 -20.28 10.05
C PRO A 159 12.35 -21.10 9.23
N ASP A 160 12.33 -20.87 7.91
CA ASP A 160 11.38 -21.48 6.96
C ASP A 160 12.01 -22.57 6.07
N GLY A 161 13.33 -22.80 6.26
CA GLY A 161 14.18 -23.67 5.45
C GLY A 161 14.56 -23.05 4.09
N GLY A 162 15.84 -23.16 3.70
CA GLY A 162 16.38 -22.64 2.43
C GLY A 162 17.00 -23.70 1.52
N LEU A 163 17.80 -23.26 0.55
CA LEU A 163 18.65 -24.14 -0.28
C LEU A 163 19.68 -24.87 0.59
N GLY A 164 20.04 -26.08 0.20
CA GLY A 164 21.11 -26.88 0.80
C GLY A 164 22.19 -27.22 -0.22
N THR A 165 23.31 -27.79 0.23
CA THR A 165 24.42 -28.18 -0.63
C THR A 165 24.03 -29.18 -1.72
N GLN A 166 23.02 -30.02 -1.46
CA GLN A 166 22.46 -30.97 -2.43
C GLN A 166 21.75 -30.31 -3.63
N ASP A 167 21.31 -29.05 -3.47
CA ASP A 167 20.65 -28.31 -4.54
C ASP A 167 21.66 -27.68 -5.51
N LEU A 168 22.96 -27.68 -5.17
CA LEU A 168 24.04 -27.32 -6.07
C LEU A 168 24.63 -28.58 -6.71
N ALA A 169 24.92 -28.51 -8.00
CA ALA A 169 25.69 -29.54 -8.69
C ALA A 169 27.09 -29.68 -8.06
N ALA A 170 27.58 -30.91 -7.89
CA ALA A 170 28.92 -31.13 -7.33
C ALA A 170 30.03 -30.62 -8.29
N ASN A 171 29.82 -30.79 -9.59
CA ASN A 171 30.58 -30.11 -10.64
C ASN A 171 29.73 -28.94 -11.14
N GLN A 172 30.17 -27.72 -10.83
CA GLN A 172 29.46 -26.47 -11.15
C GLN A 172 29.77 -25.94 -12.56
N ASP A 173 30.76 -26.54 -13.23
CA ASP A 173 31.43 -25.92 -14.36
C ASP A 173 31.20 -26.74 -15.65
N THR A 174 31.28 -28.07 -15.59
CA THR A 174 31.26 -28.95 -16.77
C THR A 174 30.41 -30.21 -16.63
N ALA A 175 29.49 -30.23 -15.67
CA ALA A 175 28.57 -31.36 -15.52
C ALA A 175 27.66 -31.48 -16.77
N GLU A 176 27.41 -32.71 -17.22
CA GLU A 176 26.44 -32.98 -18.28
C GLU A 176 25.03 -32.70 -17.76
N ALA A 177 24.24 -31.87 -18.48
CA ALA A 177 22.97 -31.33 -17.99
C ALA A 177 21.98 -32.42 -17.55
N SER A 178 21.95 -33.53 -18.32
CA SER A 178 21.09 -34.69 -18.03
C SER A 178 21.44 -35.42 -16.73
N THR A 179 22.62 -35.17 -16.14
CA THR A 179 23.09 -35.81 -14.90
C THR A 179 22.87 -34.96 -13.65
N ILE A 180 22.56 -33.67 -13.82
CA ILE A 180 22.31 -32.72 -12.73
C ILE A 180 20.90 -32.10 -12.77
N PRO A 181 19.83 -32.87 -13.07
CA PRO A 181 18.48 -32.34 -12.96
C PRO A 181 18.21 -31.96 -11.51
N ARG A 182 17.34 -30.96 -11.27
CA ARG A 182 16.98 -30.49 -9.92
C ARG A 182 18.14 -29.85 -9.17
N GLN A 183 19.17 -29.40 -9.87
CA GLN A 183 20.32 -28.72 -9.28
C GLN A 183 20.59 -27.38 -9.97
N ILE A 184 21.39 -26.55 -9.29
CA ILE A 184 21.89 -25.28 -9.78
C ILE A 184 23.38 -25.40 -10.09
N ALA A 185 23.82 -24.84 -11.21
CA ALA A 185 25.23 -24.76 -11.63
C ALA A 185 25.59 -23.37 -12.19
N ARG A 186 26.87 -23.08 -12.42
CA ARG A 186 27.28 -21.88 -13.17
C ARG A 186 27.14 -22.10 -14.67
N SER A 187 27.57 -23.28 -15.10
CA SER A 187 27.46 -23.78 -16.45
C SER A 187 27.26 -25.28 -16.45
N THR A 188 26.91 -25.81 -17.62
CA THR A 188 26.73 -27.22 -17.89
C THR A 188 27.18 -27.53 -19.31
N VAL A 189 27.31 -28.80 -19.66
CA VAL A 189 27.56 -29.25 -21.03
C VAL A 189 26.40 -30.11 -21.52
N ILE A 190 26.17 -30.10 -22.83
CA ILE A 190 25.22 -30.98 -23.51
C ILE A 190 25.93 -31.70 -24.65
N THR A 191 25.94 -33.02 -24.60
CA THR A 191 26.49 -33.87 -25.66
C THR A 191 25.44 -34.15 -26.75
N LEU A 192 25.84 -33.93 -28.01
CA LEU A 192 25.02 -34.11 -29.21
C LEU A 192 25.70 -35.09 -30.18
N PRO A 193 24.93 -35.82 -31.00
CA PRO A 193 25.44 -36.91 -31.84
C PRO A 193 26.36 -36.52 -33.01
N GLY A 194 26.57 -35.23 -33.28
CA GLY A 194 27.41 -34.81 -34.41
C GLY A 194 26.74 -34.99 -35.77
N ASN A 195 27.53 -35.21 -36.82
CA ASN A 195 27.07 -35.28 -38.20
C ASN A 195 26.46 -36.62 -38.59
N ASP A 196 26.76 -37.71 -37.90
CA ASP A 196 26.17 -39.02 -38.20
C ASP A 196 24.78 -39.23 -37.56
N GLY A 197 24.39 -38.36 -36.62
CA GLY A 197 23.10 -38.40 -35.94
C GLY A 197 22.98 -39.49 -34.89
N ILE A 198 24.09 -40.12 -34.47
CA ILE A 198 24.15 -41.20 -33.48
C ILE A 198 24.99 -40.75 -32.27
N LEU A 199 24.43 -40.83 -31.07
CA LEU A 199 25.16 -40.55 -29.82
C LEU A 199 26.09 -41.71 -29.47
N ASP A 200 27.07 -41.43 -28.61
CA ASP A 200 28.12 -42.36 -28.15
C ASP A 200 29.11 -42.76 -29.25
N THR A 201 29.41 -41.83 -30.17
CA THR A 201 30.39 -42.02 -31.25
C THR A 201 31.58 -41.07 -31.10
N GLU A 202 32.62 -41.23 -31.95
CA GLU A 202 33.76 -40.30 -31.99
C GLU A 202 33.40 -38.93 -32.62
N ASP A 203 32.21 -38.80 -33.23
CA ASP A 203 31.76 -37.56 -33.89
C ASP A 203 30.90 -36.67 -32.98
N ASP A 204 30.57 -37.15 -31.77
CA ASP A 204 29.78 -36.43 -30.79
C ASP A 204 30.36 -35.04 -30.52
N GLN A 205 29.49 -34.04 -30.44
CA GLN A 205 29.82 -32.66 -30.14
C GLN A 205 29.38 -32.29 -28.74
N VAL A 206 30.26 -31.66 -27.97
CA VAL A 206 29.95 -31.15 -26.64
C VAL A 206 29.73 -29.64 -26.74
N ILE A 207 28.56 -29.16 -26.31
CA ILE A 207 28.20 -27.74 -26.31
C ILE A 207 28.22 -27.23 -24.86
N GLY A 208 28.97 -26.17 -24.61
CA GLY A 208 29.00 -25.51 -23.30
C GLY A 208 27.84 -24.53 -23.15
N ILE A 209 27.15 -24.56 -22.02
CA ILE A 209 26.02 -23.69 -21.71
C ILE A 209 26.33 -22.91 -20.43
N VAL A 210 26.44 -21.58 -20.52
CA VAL A 210 26.75 -20.68 -19.39
C VAL A 210 25.49 -19.87 -19.03
N GLY A 211 25.21 -19.66 -17.74
CA GLY A 211 24.08 -18.82 -17.29
C GLY A 211 24.51 -17.48 -16.69
N ALA A 212 23.76 -16.41 -16.91
CA ALA A 212 23.92 -15.13 -16.21
C ALA A 212 22.57 -14.48 -15.86
N THR A 213 22.42 -14.05 -14.60
CA THR A 213 21.20 -13.43 -14.07
C THR A 213 21.42 -11.94 -13.84
N THR A 214 20.37 -11.11 -13.99
CA THR A 214 20.48 -9.66 -13.81
C THR A 214 21.07 -9.24 -12.46
N PRO A 215 22.10 -8.37 -12.44
CA PRO A 215 22.59 -7.75 -11.20
C PRO A 215 21.55 -6.90 -10.46
N LEU A 216 20.43 -6.53 -11.12
CA LEU A 216 19.32 -5.80 -10.51
C LEU A 216 18.48 -6.65 -9.54
N LEU A 217 18.71 -7.97 -9.48
CA LEU A 217 17.92 -8.93 -8.71
C LEU A 217 17.57 -8.48 -7.27
N PRO A 218 18.49 -7.88 -6.47
CA PRO A 218 18.17 -7.43 -5.11
C PRO A 218 17.13 -6.30 -5.02
N VAL A 219 16.90 -5.60 -6.12
CA VAL A 219 15.96 -4.46 -6.20
C VAL A 219 14.62 -4.86 -6.79
N ILE A 220 14.62 -5.83 -7.72
CA ILE A 220 13.44 -6.21 -8.50
C ILE A 220 12.77 -7.51 -8.02
N SER A 221 13.42 -8.30 -7.16
CA SER A 221 12.84 -9.52 -6.59
C SER A 221 13.23 -9.73 -5.11
N ASN A 222 13.08 -10.94 -4.58
CA ASN A 222 13.38 -11.28 -3.18
C ASN A 222 14.45 -12.38 -3.07
N PRO A 223 15.71 -12.13 -3.48
CA PRO A 223 16.76 -13.16 -3.51
C PRO A 223 17.29 -13.58 -2.13
N GLY A 224 16.69 -13.12 -1.03
CA GLY A 224 17.10 -13.50 0.32
C GLY A 224 18.56 -13.11 0.60
N ARG A 225 19.38 -14.09 1.00
CA ARG A 225 20.79 -13.87 1.39
C ARG A 225 21.77 -14.09 0.24
N LEU A 226 21.30 -14.36 -0.97
CA LEU A 226 22.19 -14.64 -2.10
C LEU A 226 23.13 -13.46 -2.37
N GLY A 227 24.39 -13.77 -2.64
CA GLY A 227 25.34 -12.78 -3.17
C GLY A 227 25.04 -12.58 -4.66
N VAL A 228 24.87 -11.33 -5.10
CA VAL A 228 24.64 -11.01 -6.51
C VAL A 228 25.80 -10.14 -6.99
N ALA A 229 26.44 -10.55 -8.09
CA ALA A 229 27.58 -9.86 -8.65
C ALA A 229 27.33 -9.42 -10.10
N PRO A 230 27.89 -8.27 -10.53
CA PRO A 230 28.46 -7.21 -9.71
C PRO A 230 27.44 -6.56 -8.78
N GLU A 231 27.91 -5.93 -7.69
CA GLU A 231 27.04 -5.17 -6.78
C GLU A 231 26.47 -3.90 -7.45
N ASN A 232 27.26 -3.26 -8.32
CA ASN A 232 26.81 -2.17 -9.17
C ASN A 232 26.20 -2.74 -10.47
N PRO A 233 24.89 -2.59 -10.72
CA PRO A 233 24.22 -3.26 -11.83
C PRO A 233 24.60 -2.73 -13.23
N VAL A 234 25.30 -1.60 -13.31
CA VAL A 234 25.82 -1.05 -14.58
C VAL A 234 27.32 -1.30 -14.79
N ASP A 235 27.95 -2.13 -13.95
CA ASP A 235 29.34 -2.55 -14.11
C ASP A 235 29.47 -3.75 -15.06
N PHE A 236 29.31 -3.48 -16.35
CA PHE A 236 29.33 -4.52 -17.38
C PHE A 236 30.70 -5.14 -17.59
N ASP A 237 31.79 -4.44 -17.24
CA ASP A 237 33.15 -4.99 -17.32
C ASP A 237 33.32 -6.13 -16.31
N THR A 238 32.86 -5.93 -15.06
CA THR A 238 32.88 -6.97 -14.03
C THR A 238 31.93 -8.13 -14.36
N LEU A 239 30.72 -7.84 -14.85
CA LEU A 239 29.79 -8.88 -15.29
C LEU A 239 30.39 -9.75 -16.41
N ALA A 240 30.96 -9.12 -17.44
CA ALA A 240 31.61 -9.83 -18.53
C ALA A 240 32.81 -10.66 -18.04
N ALA A 241 33.62 -10.14 -17.11
CA ALA A 241 34.75 -10.89 -16.55
C ALA A 241 34.30 -12.15 -15.77
N ILE A 242 33.17 -12.08 -15.05
CA ILE A 242 32.60 -13.25 -14.37
C ILE A 242 32.16 -14.30 -15.39
N ILE A 243 31.43 -13.89 -16.43
CA ILE A 243 30.98 -14.78 -17.50
C ILE A 243 32.18 -15.39 -18.23
N GLN A 244 33.16 -14.57 -18.62
CA GLN A 244 34.36 -15.00 -19.33
C GLN A 244 35.15 -16.04 -18.54
N SER A 245 35.23 -15.91 -17.22
CA SER A 245 35.91 -16.92 -16.39
C SER A 245 35.29 -18.32 -16.52
N GLN A 246 33.99 -18.40 -16.75
CA GLN A 246 33.30 -19.67 -16.95
C GLN A 246 33.48 -20.20 -18.39
N VAL A 247 33.48 -19.29 -19.36
CA VAL A 247 33.80 -19.58 -20.77
C VAL A 247 35.21 -20.17 -20.87
N ASP A 248 36.20 -19.55 -20.21
CA ASP A 248 37.60 -19.99 -20.18
C ASP A 248 37.76 -21.41 -19.58
N ILE A 249 36.93 -21.77 -18.59
CA ILE A 249 36.94 -23.13 -18.03
C ILE A 249 36.43 -24.15 -19.07
N LEU A 250 35.37 -23.82 -19.80
CA LEU A 250 34.82 -24.70 -20.84
C LEU A 250 35.81 -24.86 -22.00
N THR A 251 36.42 -23.77 -22.47
CA THR A 251 37.39 -23.82 -23.57
C THR A 251 38.67 -24.56 -23.19
N ALA A 252 39.11 -24.48 -21.92
CA ALA A 252 40.23 -25.25 -21.41
C ALA A 252 40.00 -26.78 -21.44
N GLU A 253 38.75 -27.24 -21.39
CA GLU A 253 38.36 -28.64 -21.56
C GLU A 253 38.22 -29.05 -23.04
N GLY A 254 38.54 -28.15 -23.97
CA GLY A 254 38.48 -28.39 -25.42
C GLY A 254 37.12 -28.16 -26.04
N ILE A 255 36.17 -27.58 -25.31
CA ILE A 255 34.84 -27.22 -25.81
C ILE A 255 34.98 -25.93 -26.63
N ASN A 256 34.60 -25.98 -27.90
CA ASN A 256 34.75 -24.86 -28.84
C ASN A 256 33.41 -24.33 -29.37
N LYS A 257 32.31 -24.66 -28.70
CA LYS A 257 30.96 -24.18 -29.03
C LYS A 257 30.26 -23.80 -27.72
N ILE A 258 30.00 -22.51 -27.52
CA ILE A 258 29.51 -21.97 -26.25
C ILE A 258 28.25 -21.13 -26.48
N VAL A 259 27.19 -21.50 -25.75
CA VAL A 259 25.93 -20.77 -25.68
C VAL A 259 25.83 -20.10 -24.32
N LEU A 260 25.61 -18.79 -24.31
CA LEU A 260 25.36 -18.00 -23.12
C LEU A 260 23.84 -17.74 -22.99
N LEU A 261 23.24 -18.27 -21.93
CA LEU A 261 21.87 -17.97 -21.53
C LEU A 261 21.88 -16.81 -20.55
N THR A 262 21.15 -15.74 -20.86
CA THR A 262 21.11 -14.54 -20.02
C THR A 262 19.69 -14.14 -19.69
N HIS A 263 19.52 -13.54 -18.52
CA HIS A 263 18.28 -12.91 -18.12
C HIS A 263 18.59 -11.54 -17.51
N LEU A 264 18.90 -10.56 -18.37
CA LEU A 264 19.48 -9.27 -17.98
C LEU A 264 18.50 -8.09 -18.04
N GLN A 265 17.21 -8.35 -18.30
CA GLN A 265 16.10 -7.38 -18.35
C GLN A 265 16.11 -6.42 -19.55
N GLN A 266 17.27 -6.15 -20.15
CA GLN A 266 17.37 -5.25 -21.30
C GLN A 266 18.26 -5.88 -22.37
N LEU A 267 17.74 -5.95 -23.61
CA LEU A 267 18.42 -6.59 -24.73
C LEU A 267 19.74 -5.90 -25.11
N ASP A 268 19.84 -4.58 -24.91
CA ASP A 268 21.06 -3.82 -25.21
C ASP A 268 22.25 -4.21 -24.32
N ILE A 269 22.00 -4.76 -23.13
CA ILE A 269 23.06 -5.32 -22.28
C ILE A 269 23.70 -6.51 -22.98
N ASP A 270 22.88 -7.46 -23.45
CA ASP A 270 23.37 -8.61 -24.20
C ASP A 270 24.08 -8.18 -25.48
N VAL A 271 23.43 -7.31 -26.25
CA VAL A 271 23.84 -6.95 -27.60
C VAL A 271 25.03 -6.00 -27.63
N ASP A 272 25.02 -4.90 -26.87
CA ASP A 272 26.00 -3.82 -26.97
C ASP A 272 26.98 -3.78 -25.77
N GLN A 273 26.62 -4.37 -24.63
CA GLN A 273 27.50 -4.38 -23.46
C GLN A 273 28.32 -5.68 -23.37
N LEU A 274 27.72 -6.85 -23.53
CA LEU A 274 28.41 -8.12 -23.37
C LEU A 274 29.20 -8.56 -24.61
N THR A 275 28.60 -8.52 -25.82
CA THR A 275 29.29 -9.02 -27.02
C THR A 275 30.70 -8.43 -27.24
N PRO A 276 30.97 -7.11 -27.12
CA PRO A 276 32.31 -6.58 -27.38
C PRO A 276 33.34 -6.88 -26.26
N ARG A 277 32.91 -7.52 -25.15
CA ARG A 277 33.75 -7.80 -23.97
C ARG A 277 34.11 -9.27 -23.80
N LEU A 278 33.42 -10.17 -24.50
CA LEU A 278 33.58 -11.60 -24.39
C LEU A 278 34.38 -12.15 -25.59
N THR A 279 35.09 -13.25 -25.40
CA THR A 279 35.70 -14.10 -26.44
C THR A 279 35.12 -15.50 -26.36
N ASP A 280 35.17 -16.25 -27.45
CA ASP A 280 34.76 -17.68 -27.50
C ASP A 280 33.29 -17.98 -27.16
N VAL A 281 32.43 -16.96 -27.06
CA VAL A 281 30.96 -17.11 -26.95
C VAL A 281 30.35 -17.00 -28.35
N ASP A 282 29.62 -18.03 -28.78
CA ASP A 282 29.10 -18.10 -30.15
C ASP A 282 27.65 -17.60 -30.26
N VAL A 283 26.83 -17.94 -29.27
CA VAL A 283 25.40 -17.60 -29.24
C VAL A 283 25.03 -17.04 -27.87
N ILE A 284 24.34 -15.90 -27.85
CA ILE A 284 23.68 -15.34 -26.66
C ILE A 284 22.17 -15.48 -26.84
N ILE A 285 21.51 -16.15 -25.90
CA ILE A 285 20.05 -16.22 -25.83
C ILE A 285 19.62 -15.29 -24.70
N ALA A 286 19.10 -14.13 -25.07
CA ALA A 286 18.67 -13.12 -24.12
C ALA A 286 17.31 -13.46 -23.50
N GLY A 287 16.95 -12.76 -22.41
CA GLY A 287 15.70 -12.90 -21.68
C GLY A 287 15.42 -11.70 -20.77
N GLY A 288 14.16 -11.49 -20.40
CA GLY A 288 13.72 -10.42 -19.49
C GLY A 288 13.32 -9.11 -20.16
N SER A 289 13.62 -8.92 -21.45
CA SER A 289 13.27 -7.69 -22.18
C SER A 289 11.96 -7.77 -22.95
N HIS A 290 11.44 -8.99 -23.16
CA HIS A 290 10.29 -9.32 -24.01
C HIS A 290 10.46 -8.88 -25.49
N THR A 291 11.66 -8.52 -25.92
CA THR A 291 11.89 -7.99 -27.26
C THR A 291 11.72 -9.08 -28.33
N ILE A 292 10.79 -8.89 -29.25
CA ILE A 292 10.67 -9.74 -30.45
C ILE A 292 11.82 -9.43 -31.39
N LEU A 293 12.64 -10.44 -31.69
CA LEU A 293 13.56 -10.42 -32.83
C LEU A 293 12.92 -11.20 -33.97
N ALA A 294 12.77 -10.57 -35.14
CA ALA A 294 12.17 -11.20 -36.32
C ALA A 294 12.60 -10.52 -37.62
N ASP A 295 12.56 -11.24 -38.73
CA ASP A 295 12.81 -10.66 -40.07
C ASP A 295 11.55 -10.56 -40.94
N GLU A 296 11.68 -10.10 -42.18
CA GLU A 296 10.56 -9.86 -43.10
C GLU A 296 9.78 -11.12 -43.51
N ASN A 297 10.34 -12.31 -43.28
CA ASN A 297 9.74 -13.60 -43.59
C ASN A 297 9.02 -14.23 -42.40
N ASP A 298 9.15 -13.62 -41.21
CA ASP A 298 8.51 -14.12 -40.01
C ASP A 298 7.06 -13.66 -39.90
N LEU A 299 6.20 -14.61 -39.56
CA LEU A 299 4.81 -14.35 -39.25
C LEU A 299 4.69 -13.89 -37.80
N LEU A 300 4.44 -12.59 -37.60
CA LEU A 300 4.10 -12.03 -36.29
C LEU A 300 2.59 -12.12 -36.03
N ARG A 301 2.24 -12.25 -34.75
CA ARG A 301 0.84 -12.19 -34.29
C ARG A 301 0.28 -10.78 -34.52
N ALA A 302 -1.04 -10.70 -34.64
CA ALA A 302 -1.71 -9.42 -34.88
C ALA A 302 -1.43 -8.40 -33.76
N GLY A 303 -0.87 -7.25 -34.13
CA GLY A 303 -0.55 -6.14 -33.22
C GLY A 303 0.90 -6.15 -32.70
N ASP A 304 1.61 -7.27 -32.84
CA ASP A 304 3.01 -7.36 -32.42
C ASP A 304 3.93 -6.70 -33.47
N THR A 305 5.07 -6.18 -33.02
CA THR A 305 6.09 -5.55 -33.86
C THR A 305 7.48 -6.02 -33.46
N ALA A 306 8.32 -6.35 -34.43
CA ALA A 306 9.73 -6.68 -34.20
C ALA A 306 10.49 -5.47 -33.66
N GLY A 307 11.32 -5.69 -32.64
CA GLY A 307 12.25 -4.69 -32.09
C GLY A 307 13.57 -4.60 -32.86
N ASP A 308 14.06 -5.73 -33.39
CA ASP A 308 15.25 -5.81 -34.27
C ASP A 308 15.21 -7.13 -35.08
N ILE A 309 16.21 -7.37 -35.93
CA ILE A 309 16.33 -8.54 -36.81
C ILE A 309 16.71 -9.83 -36.07
N TYR A 310 16.24 -10.98 -36.56
CA TYR A 310 16.64 -12.30 -36.05
C TYR A 310 17.60 -13.04 -37.01
N PRO A 311 18.72 -13.62 -36.54
CA PRO A 311 19.43 -13.25 -35.32
C PRO A 311 20.14 -11.90 -35.49
N ILE A 312 20.44 -11.22 -34.38
CA ILE A 312 21.36 -10.08 -34.39
C ILE A 312 22.79 -10.62 -34.51
N VAL A 313 23.56 -10.14 -35.48
CA VAL A 313 24.98 -10.46 -35.62
C VAL A 313 25.82 -9.36 -34.96
N ARG A 314 26.72 -9.76 -34.07
CA ARG A 314 27.74 -8.91 -33.42
C ARG A 314 29.13 -9.51 -33.57
N THR A 315 30.13 -8.75 -33.14
CA THR A 315 31.54 -9.14 -33.19
C THR A 315 32.09 -9.18 -31.76
N ALA A 316 32.63 -10.33 -31.38
CA ALA A 316 33.29 -10.56 -30.09
C ALA A 316 34.62 -9.80 -29.99
N ALA A 317 35.21 -9.77 -28.78
CA ALA A 317 36.50 -9.11 -28.51
C ALA A 317 37.67 -9.76 -29.29
N ASP A 318 37.55 -11.02 -29.70
CA ASP A 318 38.50 -11.78 -30.53
C ASP A 318 38.27 -11.60 -32.05
N ASN A 319 37.29 -10.78 -32.43
CA ASN A 319 36.80 -10.56 -33.80
C ASN A 319 36.03 -11.73 -34.43
N GLN A 320 35.54 -12.68 -33.63
CA GLN A 320 34.64 -13.74 -34.11
C GLN A 320 33.18 -13.29 -34.12
N PRO A 321 32.32 -13.90 -34.96
CA PRO A 321 30.89 -13.63 -34.97
C PRO A 321 30.19 -14.17 -33.72
N VAL A 322 29.29 -13.36 -33.14
CA VAL A 322 28.37 -13.78 -32.08
C VAL A 322 26.94 -13.53 -32.54
N LEU A 323 26.07 -14.52 -32.37
CA LEU A 323 24.65 -14.40 -32.67
C LEU A 323 23.86 -14.12 -31.38
N VAL A 324 23.06 -13.06 -31.37
CA VAL A 324 22.14 -12.75 -30.26
C VAL A 324 20.71 -13.00 -30.71
N VAL A 325 19.97 -13.76 -29.91
CA VAL A 325 18.57 -14.14 -30.17
C VAL A 325 17.69 -13.89 -28.95
N ASN A 326 16.42 -13.56 -29.18
CA ASN A 326 15.40 -13.36 -28.16
C ASN A 326 14.00 -13.53 -28.78
N THR A 327 13.00 -13.79 -27.94
CA THR A 327 11.58 -13.81 -28.34
C THR A 327 10.72 -13.03 -27.33
N GLU A 328 9.44 -12.85 -27.64
CA GLU A 328 8.49 -12.32 -26.66
C GLU A 328 8.16 -13.35 -25.56
N ALA A 329 7.63 -12.83 -24.45
CA ALA A 329 7.12 -13.58 -23.30
C ALA A 329 5.83 -14.37 -23.58
N ASN A 330 5.33 -15.05 -22.55
CA ASN A 330 3.98 -15.64 -22.46
C ASN A 330 3.72 -16.76 -23.48
N TYR A 331 4.72 -17.60 -23.78
CA TYR A 331 4.63 -18.68 -24.76
C TYR A 331 4.26 -18.20 -26.19
N LYS A 332 4.37 -16.90 -26.50
CA LYS A 332 3.84 -16.34 -27.76
C LYS A 332 4.61 -16.78 -29.00
N TYR A 333 5.91 -17.03 -28.86
CA TYR A 333 6.81 -17.38 -29.97
C TYR A 333 7.81 -18.46 -29.55
N VAL A 334 8.11 -19.40 -30.45
CA VAL A 334 9.28 -20.29 -30.36
C VAL A 334 10.39 -19.69 -31.19
N GLY A 335 11.53 -19.38 -30.58
CA GLY A 335 12.73 -18.95 -31.30
C GLY A 335 13.43 -20.15 -31.94
N ARG A 336 13.79 -20.06 -33.22
CA ARG A 336 14.55 -21.11 -33.92
C ARG A 336 15.81 -20.52 -34.54
N LEU A 337 16.97 -21.02 -34.12
CA LEU A 337 18.26 -20.71 -34.73
C LEU A 337 18.89 -21.99 -35.27
N VAL A 338 19.28 -21.98 -36.53
CA VAL A 338 20.04 -23.03 -37.20
C VAL A 338 21.32 -22.38 -37.72
N ALA A 339 22.46 -22.83 -37.19
CA ALA A 339 23.78 -22.28 -37.50
C ALA A 339 24.77 -23.42 -37.77
N THR A 340 25.67 -23.21 -38.74
CA THR A 340 26.74 -24.15 -39.06
C THR A 340 28.05 -23.63 -38.50
N PHE A 341 28.73 -24.48 -37.74
CA PHE A 341 30.05 -24.26 -37.20
C PHE A 341 31.09 -24.93 -38.10
N ASP A 342 32.23 -24.27 -38.29
CA ASP A 342 33.39 -24.87 -38.93
C ASP A 342 34.12 -25.84 -37.98
N GLU A 343 35.25 -26.40 -38.43
CA GLU A 343 36.04 -27.34 -37.63
C GLU A 343 36.73 -26.72 -36.40
N ASN A 344 36.85 -25.39 -36.36
CA ASN A 344 37.39 -24.66 -35.22
C ASN A 344 36.28 -24.23 -34.24
N GLY A 345 35.00 -24.45 -34.57
CA GLY A 345 33.88 -23.99 -33.77
C GLY A 345 33.44 -22.58 -34.08
N ILE A 346 33.81 -22.01 -35.23
CA ILE A 346 33.40 -20.65 -35.63
C ILE A 346 32.13 -20.72 -36.50
N ILE A 347 31.17 -19.84 -36.24
CA ILE A 347 29.92 -19.75 -37.01
C ILE A 347 30.17 -19.28 -38.46
N GLN A 348 29.61 -20.02 -39.42
CA GLN A 348 29.56 -19.66 -40.83
C GLN A 348 28.34 -18.77 -41.10
N LEU A 349 28.53 -17.45 -41.15
CA LEU A 349 27.43 -16.49 -41.32
C LEU A 349 26.64 -16.67 -42.64
N ASP A 350 27.26 -17.21 -43.68
CA ASP A 350 26.63 -17.51 -44.97
C ASP A 350 25.73 -18.76 -44.93
N SER A 351 25.77 -19.56 -43.86
CA SER A 351 24.86 -20.68 -43.64
C SER A 351 23.54 -20.29 -42.98
N LEU A 352 23.44 -19.07 -42.45
CA LEU A 352 22.21 -18.56 -41.84
C LEU A 352 21.13 -18.39 -42.91
N ASN A 353 19.97 -19.00 -42.67
CA ASN A 353 18.85 -18.97 -43.61
C ASN A 353 17.66 -18.22 -42.98
N PRO A 354 17.30 -17.01 -43.46
CA PRO A 354 16.18 -16.22 -42.92
C PRO A 354 14.80 -16.86 -43.15
N LEU A 355 14.69 -17.89 -44.00
CA LEU A 355 13.45 -18.66 -44.14
C LEU A 355 13.29 -19.74 -43.05
N ILE A 356 14.39 -20.07 -42.35
CA ILE A 356 14.43 -21.11 -41.31
C ILE A 356 14.60 -20.47 -39.93
N ASN A 357 15.50 -19.51 -39.81
CA ASN A 357 15.83 -18.80 -38.58
C ASN A 357 14.81 -17.69 -38.35
N GLY A 358 14.25 -17.61 -37.15
CA GLY A 358 13.25 -16.58 -36.85
C GLY A 358 12.41 -16.89 -35.61
N ALA A 359 11.45 -16.01 -35.36
CA ALA A 359 10.43 -16.17 -34.34
C ALA A 359 9.18 -16.84 -34.92
N TYR A 360 8.84 -18.03 -34.41
CA TYR A 360 7.68 -18.79 -34.84
C TYR A 360 6.51 -18.50 -33.91
N ALA A 361 5.54 -17.70 -34.38
CA ALA A 361 4.32 -17.42 -33.63
C ALA A 361 3.59 -18.71 -33.23
N THR A 362 2.96 -18.68 -32.07
CA THR A 362 2.16 -19.79 -31.53
C THR A 362 0.67 -19.45 -31.48
N ASP A 363 0.23 -18.45 -32.24
CA ASP A 363 -1.20 -18.27 -32.53
C ASP A 363 -1.67 -19.29 -33.58
N GLN A 364 -2.95 -19.25 -33.97
CA GLN A 364 -3.47 -20.23 -34.93
C GLN A 364 -2.70 -20.19 -36.26
N ALA A 365 -2.39 -19.00 -36.76
CA ALA A 365 -1.69 -18.85 -38.05
C ALA A 365 -0.24 -19.37 -37.97
N GLY A 366 0.44 -19.20 -36.83
CA GLY A 366 1.76 -19.77 -36.59
C GLY A 366 1.76 -21.29 -36.43
N VAL A 367 0.72 -21.88 -35.82
CA VAL A 367 0.52 -23.34 -35.83
C VAL A 367 0.28 -23.83 -37.26
N ASP A 368 -0.58 -23.16 -38.02
CA ASP A 368 -0.86 -23.49 -39.43
C ASP A 368 0.39 -23.32 -40.32
N ARG A 369 1.34 -22.45 -39.96
CA ARG A 369 2.64 -22.30 -40.68
C ARG A 369 3.46 -23.58 -40.60
N VAL A 370 3.37 -24.35 -39.51
CA VAL A 370 4.17 -25.56 -39.28
C VAL A 370 3.38 -26.88 -39.43
N PHE A 371 2.04 -26.82 -39.45
CA PHE A 371 1.14 -27.97 -39.67
C PHE A 371 0.32 -27.81 -40.95
N GLY A 372 0.13 -28.89 -41.72
CA GLY A 372 -0.77 -28.86 -42.89
C GLY A 372 -2.23 -29.08 -42.48
N ILE A 373 -3.20 -28.71 -43.34
CA ILE A 373 -4.65 -28.92 -43.09
C ILE A 373 -4.99 -30.39 -42.76
N ALA A 374 -4.20 -31.35 -43.26
CA ALA A 374 -4.41 -32.78 -43.02
C ALA A 374 -3.95 -33.25 -41.62
N ASP A 375 -3.25 -32.40 -40.86
CA ASP A 375 -2.74 -32.71 -39.52
C ASP A 375 -3.73 -32.38 -38.39
N PHE A 376 -4.94 -31.92 -38.75
CA PHE A 376 -6.01 -31.56 -37.82
C PHE A 376 -7.24 -32.49 -37.95
N ASP A 377 -7.92 -32.79 -36.85
CA ASP A 377 -9.26 -33.41 -36.88
C ASP A 377 -10.34 -32.39 -37.29
N ALA A 378 -11.57 -32.89 -37.46
CA ALA A 378 -12.73 -32.06 -37.78
C ALA A 378 -13.10 -31.04 -36.68
N ALA A 379 -12.52 -31.15 -35.48
CA ALA A 379 -12.66 -30.21 -34.37
C ALA A 379 -11.47 -29.22 -34.27
N GLY A 380 -10.47 -29.32 -35.16
CA GLY A 380 -9.30 -28.45 -35.18
C GLY A 380 -8.17 -28.87 -34.23
N ASN A 381 -8.20 -30.07 -33.66
CA ASN A 381 -7.13 -30.58 -32.81
C ASN A 381 -6.05 -31.26 -33.63
N ILE A 382 -4.79 -31.16 -33.21
CA ILE A 382 -3.65 -31.81 -33.89
C ILE A 382 -3.77 -33.34 -33.74
N THR A 383 -3.87 -34.06 -34.84
CA THR A 383 -4.11 -35.52 -34.85
C THR A 383 -2.88 -36.39 -35.04
N THR A 384 -1.74 -35.80 -35.45
CA THR A 384 -0.61 -36.56 -35.98
C THR A 384 0.74 -35.93 -35.63
N PHE A 385 1.19 -36.09 -34.39
CA PHE A 385 2.64 -36.16 -34.18
C PHE A 385 3.11 -37.52 -34.71
N THR A 386 4.03 -37.53 -35.67
CA THR A 386 4.64 -38.78 -36.20
C THR A 386 5.45 -39.51 -35.12
N ASN A 387 5.82 -38.80 -34.04
CA ASN A 387 6.52 -39.32 -32.86
C ASN A 387 5.57 -39.46 -31.66
N ALA A 388 5.43 -40.70 -31.15
CA ALA A 388 4.55 -41.02 -30.02
C ALA A 388 4.97 -40.33 -28.69
N ALA A 389 6.26 -40.09 -28.48
CA ALA A 389 6.75 -39.40 -27.28
C ALA A 389 6.40 -37.91 -27.31
N ALA A 390 6.56 -37.26 -28.47
CA ALA A 390 6.14 -35.86 -28.66
C ALA A 390 4.62 -35.70 -28.48
N ASN A 391 3.83 -36.66 -28.95
CA ASN A 391 2.38 -36.68 -28.71
C ASN A 391 2.04 -36.75 -27.21
N ALA A 392 2.72 -37.64 -26.47
CA ALA A 392 2.50 -37.77 -25.03
C ALA A 392 2.90 -36.51 -24.25
N GLN A 393 4.02 -35.89 -24.62
CA GLN A 393 4.48 -34.61 -24.06
C GLN A 393 3.50 -33.46 -24.32
N HIS A 394 3.00 -33.35 -25.55
CA HIS A 394 1.96 -32.38 -25.90
C HIS A 394 0.69 -32.60 -25.08
N GLN A 395 0.23 -33.85 -24.96
CA GLN A 395 -0.95 -34.19 -24.16
C GLN A 395 -0.77 -33.83 -22.69
N ASN A 396 0.42 -34.01 -22.12
CA ASN A 396 0.70 -33.60 -20.73
C ASN A 396 0.46 -32.10 -20.52
N ILE A 397 0.90 -31.27 -21.47
CA ILE A 397 0.71 -29.80 -21.42
C ILE A 397 -0.77 -29.46 -21.57
N VAL A 398 -1.50 -30.12 -22.47
CA VAL A 398 -2.96 -29.96 -22.62
C VAL A 398 -3.68 -30.29 -21.32
N ASP A 399 -3.34 -31.40 -20.66
CA ASP A 399 -3.98 -31.82 -19.41
C ASP A 399 -3.72 -30.83 -18.27
N ILE A 400 -2.46 -30.38 -18.11
CA ILE A 400 -2.08 -29.42 -17.07
C ILE A 400 -2.77 -28.08 -17.30
N THR A 401 -2.68 -27.52 -18.51
CA THR A 401 -3.30 -26.22 -18.84
C THR A 401 -4.82 -26.26 -18.72
N THR A 402 -5.47 -27.36 -19.11
CA THR A 402 -6.91 -27.56 -18.91
C THR A 402 -7.27 -27.61 -17.43
N GLY A 403 -6.49 -28.31 -16.60
CA GLY A 403 -6.65 -28.33 -15.16
C GLY A 403 -6.57 -26.93 -14.54
N ILE A 404 -5.54 -26.16 -14.91
CA ILE A 404 -5.36 -24.77 -14.49
C ILE A 404 -6.56 -23.90 -14.90
N ARG A 405 -7.03 -23.99 -16.15
CA ARG A 405 -8.20 -23.24 -16.64
C ARG A 405 -9.46 -23.57 -15.83
N ASN A 406 -9.68 -24.84 -15.49
CA ASN A 406 -10.86 -25.26 -14.73
C ASN A 406 -10.84 -24.69 -13.30
N VAL A 407 -9.67 -24.65 -12.66
CA VAL A 407 -9.49 -24.02 -11.33
C VAL A 407 -9.82 -22.53 -11.41
N ILE A 408 -9.24 -21.82 -12.38
CA ILE A 408 -9.46 -20.40 -12.60
C ILE A 408 -10.95 -20.13 -12.86
N ALA A 409 -11.55 -20.85 -13.81
CA ALA A 409 -12.97 -20.71 -14.15
C ALA A 409 -13.89 -20.92 -12.95
N THR A 410 -13.60 -21.92 -12.11
CA THR A 410 -14.42 -22.24 -10.93
C THR A 410 -14.35 -21.11 -9.91
N ARG A 411 -13.14 -20.68 -9.54
CA ARG A 411 -12.92 -19.67 -8.50
C ARG A 411 -13.32 -18.28 -8.94
N ASP A 412 -13.14 -17.96 -10.22
CA ASP A 412 -13.48 -16.63 -10.75
C ASP A 412 -14.99 -16.45 -10.97
N ASN A 413 -15.75 -17.56 -11.05
CA ASN A 413 -17.22 -17.52 -11.11
C ASN A 413 -17.91 -17.34 -9.76
N LEU A 414 -17.21 -17.54 -8.64
CA LEU A 414 -17.76 -17.33 -7.31
C LEU A 414 -17.57 -15.86 -6.91
N ILE A 415 -18.64 -15.07 -7.04
CA ILE A 415 -18.63 -13.64 -6.68
C ILE A 415 -18.87 -13.47 -5.18
N VAL A 416 -17.95 -12.77 -4.52
CA VAL A 416 -17.98 -12.54 -3.05
C VAL A 416 -18.44 -11.13 -2.67
N GLY A 417 -18.51 -10.22 -3.65
CA GLY A 417 -18.97 -8.85 -3.46
C GLY A 417 -18.63 -7.98 -4.66
N GLY A 418 -18.61 -6.66 -4.49
CA GLY A 418 -18.29 -5.74 -5.58
C GLY A 418 -17.56 -4.47 -5.16
N ALA A 419 -16.67 -4.00 -6.04
CA ALA A 419 -15.94 -2.75 -5.94
C ALA A 419 -16.06 -1.98 -7.27
N SER A 420 -16.60 -0.77 -7.21
CA SER A 420 -16.74 0.13 -8.36
C SER A 420 -15.45 0.89 -8.70
N VAL A 421 -14.38 0.64 -7.95
CA VAL A 421 -13.07 1.29 -8.03
C VAL A 421 -11.97 0.24 -8.06
N PHE A 422 -10.80 0.62 -8.56
CA PHE A 422 -9.58 -0.18 -8.42
C PHE A 422 -9.18 -0.28 -6.93
N LEU A 423 -9.00 -1.49 -6.42
CA LEU A 423 -8.51 -1.74 -5.07
C LEU A 423 -6.99 -1.85 -5.13
N ASN A 424 -6.30 -0.83 -4.61
CA ASN A 424 -4.87 -0.69 -4.77
C ASN A 424 -4.08 -1.61 -3.85
N GLY A 425 -3.57 -2.71 -4.42
CA GLY A 425 -2.65 -3.65 -3.80
C GLY A 425 -1.21 -3.51 -4.29
N ILE A 426 -0.88 -2.44 -5.02
CA ILE A 426 0.45 -2.24 -5.63
C ILE A 426 1.51 -2.22 -4.52
N ARG A 427 2.56 -3.04 -4.67
CA ARG A 427 3.64 -3.21 -3.68
C ARG A 427 4.21 -1.89 -3.18
N ASN A 428 4.49 -0.96 -4.10
CA ASN A 428 5.07 0.34 -3.76
C ASN A 428 4.13 1.20 -2.92
N ASP A 429 2.83 0.95 -2.98
CA ASP A 429 1.80 1.75 -2.32
C ASP A 429 1.45 1.13 -0.96
N VAL A 430 1.00 -0.13 -0.94
CA VAL A 430 0.58 -0.83 0.29
C VAL A 430 1.69 -0.99 1.32
N ARG A 431 2.96 -0.80 0.92
CA ARG A 431 4.14 -0.91 1.79
C ARG A 431 4.76 0.43 2.19
N THR A 432 4.18 1.55 1.78
CA THR A 432 4.76 2.87 2.06
C THR A 432 3.72 3.91 2.48
N ARG A 433 2.44 3.68 2.17
CA ARG A 433 1.34 4.59 2.46
C ARG A 433 0.02 3.85 2.69
N GLU A 434 -0.97 4.62 3.13
CA GLU A 434 -2.36 4.18 3.16
C GLU A 434 -2.84 3.86 1.74
N THR A 435 -3.67 2.82 1.62
CA THR A 435 -4.35 2.46 0.36
C THR A 435 -5.80 2.10 0.65
N ASN A 436 -6.68 2.32 -0.32
CA ASN A 436 -8.09 1.93 -0.17
C ASN A 436 -8.26 0.42 0.12
N PHE A 437 -7.43 -0.44 -0.46
CA PHE A 437 -7.51 -1.88 -0.25
C PHE A 437 -6.89 -2.33 1.09
N GLY A 438 -5.79 -1.69 1.51
CA GLY A 438 -5.25 -1.87 2.85
C GLY A 438 -6.28 -1.54 3.93
N ASN A 439 -6.98 -0.42 3.78
CA ASN A 439 -8.09 -0.04 4.65
C ASN A 439 -9.22 -1.06 4.64
N LEU A 440 -9.68 -1.47 3.45
CA LEU A 440 -10.79 -2.41 3.30
C LEU A 440 -10.51 -3.74 3.99
N THR A 441 -9.29 -4.27 3.84
CA THR A 441 -8.91 -5.55 4.46
C THR A 441 -8.65 -5.44 5.96
N ALA A 442 -8.16 -4.29 6.46
CA ALA A 442 -8.08 -4.03 7.89
C ALA A 442 -9.47 -3.86 8.52
N ASP A 443 -10.42 -3.25 7.81
CA ASP A 443 -11.82 -3.12 8.24
C ASP A 443 -12.50 -4.50 8.31
N ALA A 444 -12.28 -5.35 7.31
CA ALA A 444 -12.79 -6.72 7.33
C ALA A 444 -12.28 -7.53 8.53
N ASN A 445 -10.98 -7.43 8.84
CA ASN A 445 -10.40 -8.07 10.02
C ASN A 445 -11.03 -7.55 11.32
N LEU A 446 -11.19 -6.23 11.46
CA LEU A 446 -11.82 -5.61 12.64
C LEU A 446 -13.30 -6.03 12.78
N TRP A 447 -14.03 -6.04 11.67
CA TRP A 447 -15.42 -6.47 11.63
C TRP A 447 -15.60 -7.92 12.08
N GLN A 448 -14.77 -8.83 11.56
CA GLN A 448 -14.79 -10.25 11.93
C GLN A 448 -14.43 -10.43 13.41
N ALA A 449 -13.41 -9.71 13.88
CA ALA A 449 -12.98 -9.74 15.27
C ALA A 449 -14.10 -9.33 16.25
N ARG A 450 -14.86 -8.29 15.89
CA ARG A 450 -15.98 -7.78 16.70
C ARG A 450 -17.16 -8.74 16.80
N GLN A 451 -17.30 -9.69 15.87
CA GLN A 451 -18.30 -10.76 15.98
C GLN A 451 -17.99 -11.71 17.15
N ILE A 452 -16.72 -11.75 17.59
CA ILE A 452 -16.22 -12.63 18.65
C ILE A 452 -15.98 -11.88 19.95
N ASP A 453 -15.36 -10.70 19.85
CA ASP A 453 -15.04 -9.84 20.98
C ASP A 453 -15.39 -8.39 20.62
N PRO A 454 -16.53 -7.85 21.10
CA PRO A 454 -16.96 -6.50 20.76
C PRO A 454 -16.06 -5.41 21.37
N THR A 455 -15.12 -5.78 22.26
CA THR A 455 -14.15 -4.83 22.83
C THR A 455 -12.97 -4.53 21.89
N VAL A 456 -12.85 -5.26 20.78
CA VAL A 456 -11.80 -5.03 19.78
C VAL A 456 -12.02 -3.71 19.08
N VAL A 457 -11.02 -2.83 19.19
CA VAL A 457 -11.08 -1.45 18.66
C VAL A 457 -10.06 -1.20 17.56
N ILE A 458 -9.04 -2.06 17.40
CA ILE A 458 -7.95 -1.84 16.45
C ILE A 458 -7.75 -3.06 15.56
N SER A 459 -7.52 -2.85 14.26
CA SER A 459 -6.88 -3.85 13.39
C SER A 459 -5.54 -3.34 12.89
N LEU A 460 -4.53 -4.21 12.92
CA LEU A 460 -3.22 -3.97 12.33
C LEU A 460 -2.85 -5.17 11.45
N LYS A 461 -2.51 -4.91 10.19
CA LYS A 461 -1.91 -5.91 9.29
C LYS A 461 -0.78 -5.29 8.48
N ASN A 462 0.18 -6.10 8.03
CA ASN A 462 1.31 -5.62 7.26
C ASN A 462 0.96 -5.54 5.76
N GLY A 463 1.46 -4.52 5.06
CA GLY A 463 1.34 -4.38 3.61
C GLY A 463 2.00 -5.53 2.84
N GLY A 464 2.96 -6.23 3.45
CA GLY A 464 3.59 -7.43 2.91
C GLY A 464 2.62 -8.61 2.67
N GLY A 465 1.51 -8.65 3.41
CA GLY A 465 0.42 -9.63 3.26
C GLY A 465 -0.54 -9.35 2.09
N ILE A 466 -0.54 -8.12 1.56
CA ILE A 466 -1.31 -7.75 0.36
C ILE A 466 -0.39 -7.93 -0.85
N ARG A 467 -0.76 -8.84 -1.74
CA ARG A 467 0.12 -9.38 -2.79
C ARG A 467 -0.24 -8.93 -4.18
N ASP A 468 -1.46 -8.45 -4.38
CA ASP A 468 -1.95 -8.00 -5.66
C ASP A 468 -3.09 -7.00 -5.47
N SER A 469 -3.38 -6.25 -6.54
CA SER A 469 -4.55 -5.38 -6.62
C SER A 469 -5.78 -6.17 -7.06
N ILE A 470 -6.97 -5.64 -6.77
CA ILE A 470 -8.22 -6.13 -7.35
C ILE A 470 -8.73 -5.08 -8.33
N GLY A 471 -8.66 -5.41 -9.62
CA GLY A 471 -8.98 -4.51 -10.72
C GLY A 471 -8.07 -4.73 -11.92
N ALA A 472 -8.13 -3.83 -12.90
CA ALA A 472 -7.28 -3.87 -14.08
C ALA A 472 -6.53 -2.54 -14.24
N ILE A 473 -5.35 -2.61 -14.85
CA ILE A 473 -4.58 -1.44 -15.28
C ILE A 473 -4.60 -1.46 -16.82
N ASP A 474 -5.28 -0.52 -17.45
CA ASP A 474 -5.32 -0.37 -18.91
C ASP A 474 -4.08 0.41 -19.38
N GLY A 475 -3.15 -0.32 -19.98
CA GLY A 475 -1.94 0.20 -20.61
C GLY A 475 -2.06 0.20 -22.13
N SER A 476 -2.95 1.03 -22.69
CA SER A 476 -2.92 1.27 -24.14
C SER A 476 -1.58 1.91 -24.54
N GLY A 477 -0.90 1.29 -25.52
CA GLY A 477 0.49 1.58 -25.91
C GLY A 477 0.79 3.08 -26.04
N GLY A 478 1.78 3.54 -25.27
CA GLY A 478 2.23 4.93 -25.23
C GLY A 478 2.43 5.53 -23.83
N ALA A 479 2.11 4.82 -22.75
CA ALA A 479 2.40 5.27 -21.40
C ALA A 479 3.91 5.22 -21.11
N VAL A 480 4.52 6.38 -20.88
CA VAL A 480 5.96 6.54 -20.60
C VAL A 480 6.30 6.46 -19.10
N ASP A 481 5.31 6.25 -18.23
CA ASP A 481 5.48 5.88 -16.82
C ASP A 481 4.18 5.29 -16.20
N ALA A 482 4.32 4.74 -14.99
CA ALA A 482 3.25 4.08 -14.22
C ALA A 482 2.11 5.02 -13.77
N SER A 483 2.22 6.34 -14.00
CA SER A 483 1.18 7.32 -13.64
C SER A 483 0.17 7.56 -14.75
N GLY A 484 0.45 7.10 -15.98
CA GLY A 484 -0.40 7.30 -17.16
C GLY A 484 -1.39 6.17 -17.48
N ALA A 485 -1.34 5.03 -16.79
CA ALA A 485 -2.21 3.88 -17.06
C ALA A 485 -3.53 4.00 -16.30
N ALA A 486 -4.66 3.75 -16.97
CA ALA A 486 -5.98 3.89 -16.35
C ALA A 486 -6.23 2.74 -15.37
N ARG A 487 -6.46 3.06 -14.09
CA ARG A 487 -6.82 2.11 -13.04
C ARG A 487 -8.33 1.87 -13.07
N LEU A 488 -8.72 0.68 -13.47
CA LEU A 488 -10.11 0.27 -13.67
C LEU A 488 -10.54 -0.72 -12.60
N PRO A 489 -11.84 -0.78 -12.24
CA PRO A 489 -12.36 -1.90 -11.46
C PRO A 489 -12.14 -3.24 -12.20
N THR A 490 -12.45 -4.36 -11.55
CA THR A 490 -12.37 -5.69 -12.18
C THR A 490 -13.15 -5.73 -13.49
N GLN A 491 -12.67 -6.54 -14.43
CA GLN A 491 -13.28 -6.68 -15.75
C GLN A 491 -13.93 -8.06 -15.92
N PRO A 492 -14.88 -8.21 -16.85
CA PRO A 492 -15.47 -9.51 -17.15
C PRO A 492 -14.40 -10.51 -17.62
N SER A 493 -14.63 -11.78 -17.31
CA SER A 493 -13.73 -12.89 -17.64
C SER A 493 -14.39 -13.83 -18.64
N VAL A 494 -13.66 -14.27 -19.66
CA VAL A 494 -14.16 -15.25 -20.64
C VAL A 494 -14.28 -16.67 -20.05
N LEU A 495 -13.51 -16.96 -18.99
CA LEU A 495 -13.56 -18.22 -18.27
C LEU A 495 -14.63 -18.23 -17.17
N ALA A 496 -15.08 -17.05 -16.73
CA ALA A 496 -16.08 -16.88 -15.71
C ALA A 496 -17.26 -16.02 -16.17
N PRO A 497 -18.29 -16.62 -16.83
CA PRO A 497 -19.45 -15.88 -17.35
C PRO A 497 -20.27 -15.14 -16.29
N ASN A 498 -20.13 -15.50 -15.01
CA ASN A 498 -20.81 -14.80 -13.92
C ASN A 498 -20.11 -13.50 -13.50
N LYS A 499 -18.83 -13.32 -13.83
CA LYS A 499 -18.05 -12.15 -13.41
C LYS A 499 -18.29 -10.98 -14.33
N GLN A 500 -18.81 -9.88 -13.79
CA GLN A 500 -19.02 -8.63 -14.50
C GLN A 500 -18.06 -7.54 -14.02
N THR A 501 -18.07 -6.39 -14.69
CA THR A 501 -17.24 -5.24 -14.29
C THR A 501 -17.56 -4.81 -12.86
N GLY A 502 -16.52 -4.73 -12.03
CA GLY A 502 -16.62 -4.33 -10.63
C GLY A 502 -17.09 -5.42 -9.67
N ASP A 503 -17.23 -6.66 -10.13
CA ASP A 503 -17.46 -7.81 -9.25
C ASP A 503 -16.11 -8.32 -8.71
N VAL A 504 -16.07 -8.65 -7.41
CA VAL A 504 -14.91 -9.24 -6.75
C VAL A 504 -15.19 -10.74 -6.59
N SER A 505 -14.34 -11.59 -7.15
CA SER A 505 -14.47 -13.05 -7.08
C SER A 505 -13.60 -13.68 -5.99
N GLN A 506 -13.84 -14.95 -5.67
CA GLN A 506 -12.92 -15.75 -4.85
C GLN A 506 -11.49 -15.69 -5.42
N LEU A 507 -11.34 -15.77 -6.74
CA LEU A 507 -10.03 -15.70 -7.37
C LEU A 507 -9.32 -14.36 -7.08
N ASP A 508 -10.05 -13.24 -7.14
CA ASP A 508 -9.49 -11.91 -6.82
C ASP A 508 -9.01 -11.84 -5.37
N VAL A 509 -9.79 -12.38 -4.42
CA VAL A 509 -9.46 -12.43 -3.00
C VAL A 509 -8.22 -13.30 -2.75
N GLU A 510 -8.19 -14.51 -3.32
CA GLU A 510 -7.08 -15.44 -3.15
C GLU A 510 -5.76 -14.91 -3.74
N ASN A 511 -5.82 -14.27 -4.91
CA ASN A 511 -4.64 -13.67 -5.54
C ASN A 511 -4.10 -12.49 -4.74
N SER A 512 -4.99 -11.73 -4.11
CA SER A 512 -4.64 -10.55 -3.34
C SER A 512 -4.11 -10.88 -1.94
N LEU A 513 -4.68 -11.90 -1.28
CA LEU A 513 -4.36 -12.31 0.09
C LEU A 513 -3.80 -13.74 0.13
N ARG A 514 -2.75 -14.02 -0.66
CA ARG A 514 -2.28 -15.38 -1.00
C ARG A 514 -1.91 -16.28 0.18
N PHE A 515 -1.50 -15.71 1.30
CA PHE A 515 -1.10 -16.49 2.48
C PHE A 515 -2.28 -16.97 3.31
N ASN A 516 -3.45 -16.34 3.14
CA ASN A 516 -4.66 -16.58 3.91
C ASN A 516 -4.40 -16.72 5.43
N ASN A 517 -3.73 -15.72 6.00
CA ASN A 517 -3.33 -15.75 7.40
C ASN A 517 -4.55 -15.90 8.33
N GLY A 518 -4.37 -16.60 9.44
CA GLY A 518 -5.37 -16.66 10.51
C GLY A 518 -5.44 -15.33 11.25
N LEU A 519 -6.62 -14.99 11.79
CA LEU A 519 -6.78 -13.83 12.66
C LEU A 519 -6.47 -14.19 14.12
N SER A 520 -5.78 -13.28 14.81
CA SER A 520 -5.40 -13.39 16.21
C SER A 520 -5.83 -12.13 16.97
N LEU A 521 -6.48 -12.30 18.11
CA LEU A 521 -6.76 -11.21 19.05
C LEU A 521 -5.64 -11.12 20.08
N ILE A 522 -5.13 -9.92 20.31
CA ILE A 522 -4.10 -9.63 21.32
C ILE A 522 -4.43 -8.31 22.01
N THR A 523 -4.28 -8.29 23.33
CA THR A 523 -4.36 -7.08 24.13
C THR A 523 -2.98 -6.48 24.28
N VAL A 524 -2.84 -5.19 24.01
CA VAL A 524 -1.57 -4.47 24.12
C VAL A 524 -1.73 -3.24 25.01
N THR A 525 -0.65 -2.82 25.67
CA THR A 525 -0.65 -1.54 26.38
C THR A 525 -0.51 -0.36 25.40
N ALA A 526 -0.82 0.86 25.84
CA ALA A 526 -0.57 2.09 25.09
C ALA A 526 0.89 2.20 24.64
N GLN A 527 1.83 1.86 25.52
CA GLN A 527 3.25 1.84 25.19
C GLN A 527 3.62 0.80 24.13
N GLN A 528 3.06 -0.42 24.24
CA GLN A 528 3.26 -1.48 23.26
C GLN A 528 2.64 -1.14 21.91
N LEU A 529 1.45 -0.53 21.88
CA LEU A 529 0.81 -0.05 20.66
C LEU A 529 1.69 0.99 19.94
N LYS A 530 2.28 1.94 20.67
CA LYS A 530 3.27 2.87 20.10
C LYS A 530 4.44 2.10 19.46
N TRP A 531 5.00 1.11 20.15
CA TRP A 531 6.12 0.32 19.61
C TRP A 531 5.76 -0.47 18.35
N LEU A 532 4.54 -1.03 18.26
CA LEU A 532 4.07 -1.73 17.06
C LEU A 532 4.03 -0.80 15.84
N LEU A 533 3.51 0.41 16.00
CA LEU A 533 3.44 1.37 14.89
C LEU A 533 4.81 1.99 14.57
N GLU A 534 5.64 2.26 15.58
CA GLU A 534 7.04 2.67 15.38
C GLU A 534 7.79 1.61 14.56
N HIS A 535 7.60 0.33 14.88
CA HIS A 535 8.17 -0.78 14.11
C HIS A 535 7.65 -0.76 12.68
N GLY A 536 6.32 -0.67 12.51
CA GLY A 536 5.70 -0.66 11.20
C GLY A 536 6.31 0.37 10.23
N VAL A 537 6.71 1.54 10.73
CA VAL A 537 7.31 2.61 9.91
C VAL A 537 8.83 2.75 10.03
N ALA A 538 9.50 1.85 10.76
CA ALA A 538 10.94 1.92 11.04
C ALA A 538 11.82 1.80 9.78
N ALA A 539 11.38 1.04 8.79
CA ALA A 539 12.10 0.82 7.53
C ALA A 539 11.70 1.77 6.40
N THR A 540 10.76 2.70 6.65
CA THR A 540 10.33 3.68 5.64
C THR A 540 11.49 4.61 5.28
N ALA A 541 11.82 4.66 3.99
CA ALA A 541 12.81 5.54 3.39
C ALA A 541 12.54 5.67 1.87
N PRO A 542 13.03 6.72 1.20
CA PRO A 542 12.82 6.91 -0.24
C PRO A 542 13.20 5.67 -1.06
N GLY A 543 12.30 5.20 -1.92
CA GLY A 543 12.49 4.04 -2.79
C GLY A 543 12.46 2.66 -2.09
N ARG A 544 12.26 2.60 -0.77
CA ARG A 544 12.15 1.35 -0.01
C ARG A 544 10.69 0.94 0.14
N THR A 545 10.41 -0.35 0.00
CA THR A 545 9.06 -0.93 0.13
C THR A 545 9.02 -2.06 1.15
N PRO A 546 9.24 -1.75 2.45
CA PRO A 546 9.33 -2.76 3.50
C PRO A 546 7.99 -3.46 3.72
N GLY A 547 7.99 -4.79 3.84
CA GLY A 547 6.76 -5.57 4.08
C GLY A 547 6.04 -5.16 5.37
N GLN A 548 6.80 -4.73 6.38
CA GLN A 548 6.31 -4.43 7.73
C GLN A 548 5.39 -3.20 7.83
N PHE A 549 5.25 -2.38 6.79
CA PHE A 549 4.41 -1.18 6.85
C PHE A 549 2.96 -1.52 7.23
N PRO A 550 2.34 -0.84 8.21
CA PRO A 550 1.05 -1.23 8.74
C PRO A 550 -0.11 -0.60 7.94
N GLN A 551 -1.02 -1.44 7.46
CA GLN A 551 -2.38 -1.06 7.09
C GLN A 551 -3.28 -1.27 8.32
N VAL A 552 -4.13 -0.28 8.62
CA VAL A 552 -4.79 -0.19 9.92
C VAL A 552 -6.28 0.12 9.83
N SER A 553 -7.02 -0.24 10.88
CA SER A 553 -8.39 0.20 11.15
C SER A 553 -8.54 0.52 12.64
N GLY A 554 -9.41 1.48 12.97
CA GLY A 554 -9.65 1.92 14.35
C GLY A 554 -8.55 2.77 14.99
N VAL A 555 -7.52 3.14 14.22
CA VAL A 555 -6.53 4.15 14.62
C VAL A 555 -6.26 5.12 13.49
N ASN A 556 -5.96 6.36 13.88
CA ASN A 556 -5.34 7.36 13.04
C ASN A 556 -3.96 7.68 13.61
N PHE A 557 -2.93 7.67 12.77
CA PHE A 557 -1.58 7.98 13.21
C PHE A 557 -0.78 8.71 12.13
N SER A 558 0.30 9.35 12.56
CA SER A 558 1.24 9.98 11.66
C SER A 558 2.67 9.65 12.06
N PHE A 559 3.56 9.72 11.09
CA PHE A 559 4.97 9.44 11.33
C PHE A 559 5.89 10.33 10.50
N ASP A 560 7.10 10.55 11.00
CA ASP A 560 8.18 11.27 10.35
C ASP A 560 9.35 10.32 10.10
N PRO A 561 9.57 9.85 8.85
CA PRO A 561 10.62 8.89 8.54
C PRO A 561 12.03 9.47 8.66
N THR A 562 12.19 10.79 8.82
CA THR A 562 13.50 11.42 9.02
C THR A 562 14.02 11.23 10.44
N ARG A 563 13.15 10.84 11.38
CA ARG A 563 13.51 10.62 12.79
C ARG A 563 14.05 9.23 13.06
N SER A 564 14.61 9.07 14.25
CA SER A 564 15.18 7.82 14.75
C SER A 564 14.14 6.70 14.74
N ALA A 565 14.40 5.67 13.95
CA ALA A 565 13.60 4.45 13.93
C ALA A 565 13.76 3.64 15.22
N ILE A 566 12.73 2.90 15.62
CA ILE A 566 12.87 1.86 16.65
C ILE A 566 13.63 0.68 16.05
N ALA A 567 14.41 -0.03 16.88
CA ALA A 567 15.04 -1.29 16.51
C ALA A 567 14.96 -2.29 17.66
N PHE A 568 14.78 -3.57 17.31
CA PHE A 568 14.73 -4.69 18.24
C PHE A 568 15.87 -5.66 17.98
N ASP A 569 16.34 -6.35 19.01
CA ASP A 569 17.13 -7.57 18.83
C ASP A 569 16.24 -8.80 18.57
N ASN A 570 16.85 -9.97 18.39
CA ASN A 570 16.12 -11.21 18.12
C ASN A 570 15.21 -11.65 19.29
N ASN A 571 15.40 -11.14 20.50
CA ASN A 571 14.56 -11.42 21.67
C ASN A 571 13.39 -10.42 21.80
N GLY A 572 13.25 -9.50 20.84
CA GLY A 572 12.28 -8.42 20.90
C GLY A 572 12.63 -7.32 21.91
N ASP A 573 13.87 -7.29 22.43
CA ASP A 573 14.33 -6.19 23.28
C ASP A 573 14.67 -4.97 22.43
N ILE A 574 14.26 -3.79 22.90
CA ILE A 574 14.56 -2.53 22.23
C ILE A 574 16.05 -2.24 22.32
N THR A 575 16.73 -2.17 21.18
CA THR A 575 18.14 -1.77 21.07
C THR A 575 18.30 -0.30 20.70
N GLN A 576 17.27 0.28 20.07
CA GLN A 576 17.18 1.70 19.77
C GLN A 576 15.74 2.17 19.93
N GLN A 577 15.54 3.24 20.72
CA GLN A 577 14.21 3.83 20.90
C GLN A 577 13.77 4.60 19.65
N GLY A 578 12.53 4.38 19.21
CA GLY A 578 11.92 5.10 18.10
C GLY A 578 11.30 6.44 18.49
N ASP A 579 11.32 7.39 17.55
CA ASP A 579 10.69 8.72 17.61
C ASP A 579 9.94 9.07 16.30
N ARG A 580 9.69 8.08 15.43
CA ARG A 580 9.06 8.32 14.12
C ARG A 580 7.58 8.55 14.27
N VAL A 581 6.87 7.82 15.12
CA VAL A 581 5.42 8.03 15.33
C VAL A 581 5.23 9.34 16.07
N ARG A 582 4.53 10.29 15.44
CA ARG A 582 4.36 11.66 15.93
C ARG A 582 2.99 11.89 16.55
N SER A 583 1.95 11.24 16.03
CA SER A 583 0.63 11.18 16.66
C SER A 583 0.03 9.80 16.49
N LEU A 584 -0.81 9.41 17.45
CA LEU A 584 -1.58 8.17 17.42
C LEU A 584 -2.85 8.38 18.23
N THR A 585 -3.99 8.17 17.60
CA THR A 585 -5.32 8.26 18.19
C THR A 585 -6.07 6.98 17.87
N VAL A 586 -6.58 6.28 18.88
CA VAL A 586 -7.60 5.24 18.71
C VAL A 586 -8.92 5.96 18.46
N VAL A 587 -9.67 5.53 17.46
CA VAL A 587 -10.89 6.21 17.01
C VAL A 587 -12.11 5.29 17.07
N ASN A 588 -13.28 5.89 17.25
CA ASN A 588 -14.56 5.23 17.08
C ASN A 588 -14.83 4.95 15.59
N GLU A 589 -15.89 4.19 15.30
CA GLU A 589 -16.29 3.85 13.93
C GLU A 589 -16.65 5.09 13.08
N ASP A 590 -17.16 6.15 13.71
CA ASP A 590 -17.44 7.44 13.07
C ASP A 590 -16.18 8.31 12.87
N GLY A 591 -14.99 7.82 13.25
CA GLY A 591 -13.72 8.53 13.18
C GLY A 591 -13.47 9.52 14.32
N SER A 592 -14.39 9.64 15.29
CA SER A 592 -14.17 10.50 16.46
C SER A 592 -13.07 9.92 17.38
N PRO A 593 -12.25 10.76 18.03
CA PRO A 593 -11.23 10.29 18.97
C PRO A 593 -11.85 9.50 20.13
N LEU A 594 -11.41 8.26 20.31
CA LEU A 594 -11.68 7.45 21.50
C LEU A 594 -10.57 7.61 22.54
N ASP A 595 -9.30 7.59 22.12
CA ASP A 595 -8.14 7.74 22.99
C ASP A 595 -6.95 8.36 22.24
N VAL A 596 -6.30 9.37 22.82
CA VAL A 596 -5.05 9.93 22.29
C VAL A 596 -3.87 9.23 22.96
N VAL A 597 -3.18 8.37 22.20
CA VAL A 597 -2.06 7.55 22.70
C VAL A 597 -0.73 8.27 22.56
N VAL A 598 -0.50 8.93 21.42
CA VAL A 598 0.73 9.70 21.17
C VAL A 598 0.36 11.10 20.69
N GLN A 599 1.01 12.11 21.27
CA GLN A 599 0.96 13.49 20.83
C GLN A 599 2.38 14.07 20.82
N ASP A 600 2.76 14.70 19.72
CA ASP A 600 4.10 15.26 19.50
C ASP A 600 5.24 14.25 19.79
N GLY A 601 5.01 12.99 19.45
CA GLY A 601 5.91 11.85 19.69
C GLY A 601 5.96 11.36 21.15
N GLN A 602 5.29 12.04 22.07
CA GLN A 602 5.21 11.66 23.47
C GLN A 602 3.98 10.81 23.75
N LEU A 603 4.11 9.82 24.63
CA LEU A 603 2.99 9.04 25.10
C LEU A 603 2.12 9.89 26.01
N ILE A 604 0.80 9.86 25.80
CA ILE A 604 -0.18 10.59 26.60
C ILE A 604 -0.92 9.59 27.50
N GLY A 605 -1.25 9.98 28.73
CA GLY A 605 -1.99 9.14 29.69
C GLY A 605 -1.15 8.01 30.32
N ASP A 606 -1.82 7.04 30.94
CA ASP A 606 -1.16 5.88 31.57
C ASP A 606 -0.54 4.96 30.50
N PRO A 607 0.79 4.71 30.50
CA PRO A 607 1.42 3.81 29.54
C PRO A 607 0.90 2.37 29.56
N ASN A 608 0.28 1.95 30.67
CA ASN A 608 -0.19 0.58 30.89
C ASN A 608 -1.66 0.38 30.57
N ARG A 609 -2.43 1.43 30.23
CA ARG A 609 -3.81 1.25 29.76
C ARG A 609 -3.81 0.40 28.50
N THR A 610 -4.85 -0.38 28.30
CA THR A 610 -4.84 -1.47 27.31
C THR A 610 -5.86 -1.27 26.20
N PHE A 611 -5.53 -1.83 25.03
CA PHE A 611 -6.40 -1.88 23.86
C PHE A 611 -6.48 -3.31 23.35
N ARG A 612 -7.68 -3.74 22.99
CA ARG A 612 -7.91 -5.03 22.33
C ARG A 612 -7.77 -4.86 20.81
N LEU A 613 -6.87 -5.62 20.21
CA LEU A 613 -6.46 -5.50 18.82
C LEU A 613 -6.58 -6.86 18.10
N VAL A 614 -6.96 -6.82 16.82
CA VAL A 614 -6.85 -7.96 15.90
C VAL A 614 -5.66 -7.79 14.95
N THR A 615 -4.88 -8.86 14.77
CA THR A 615 -3.75 -8.93 13.85
C THR A 615 -3.72 -10.27 13.12
N LEU A 616 -2.78 -10.43 12.19
CA LEU A 616 -2.52 -11.70 11.52
C LEU A 616 -1.67 -12.61 12.41
N ASN A 617 -1.95 -13.91 12.43
CA ASN A 617 -1.18 -14.90 13.17
C ASN A 617 0.30 -14.93 12.75
N PHE A 618 0.59 -14.61 11.49
CA PHE A 618 1.95 -14.38 10.99
C PHE A 618 2.69 -13.30 11.81
N LEU A 619 2.07 -12.13 12.02
CA LEU A 619 2.66 -11.05 12.82
C LEU A 619 2.69 -11.37 14.31
N ALA A 620 1.65 -12.05 14.80
CA ALA A 620 1.58 -12.52 16.19
C ALA A 620 2.68 -13.54 16.53
N GLY A 621 3.22 -14.23 15.53
CA GLY A 621 4.25 -15.25 15.64
C GLY A 621 3.70 -16.64 15.93
N THR A 622 4.49 -17.66 15.60
CA THR A 622 4.08 -19.08 15.63
C THR A 622 4.67 -19.87 16.81
N ALA A 623 5.46 -19.23 17.67
CA ALA A 623 6.03 -19.83 18.88
C ALA A 623 6.26 -18.78 19.96
N ILE A 624 6.10 -19.17 21.22
CA ILE A 624 6.59 -18.42 22.37
C ILE A 624 7.43 -19.36 23.25
N SER A 625 8.66 -18.98 23.58
CA SER A 625 9.47 -19.65 24.59
C SER A 625 10.65 -18.75 24.97
N SER A 626 11.31 -19.04 26.10
CA SER A 626 12.52 -18.31 26.51
C SER A 626 13.71 -18.50 25.55
N THR A 627 13.60 -19.40 24.57
CA THR A 627 14.61 -19.67 23.53
C THR A 627 14.11 -19.34 22.12
N ALA A 628 12.83 -19.00 21.97
CA ALA A 628 12.25 -18.59 20.69
C ALA A 628 12.50 -17.09 20.48
N PRO A 629 12.63 -16.63 19.23
CA PRO A 629 12.70 -15.20 18.94
C PRO A 629 11.50 -14.46 19.55
N GLY A 630 11.74 -13.28 20.13
CA GLY A 630 10.68 -12.41 20.65
C GLY A 630 9.95 -11.63 19.55
N LEU A 631 10.24 -11.95 18.28
CA LEU A 631 9.70 -11.29 17.10
C LEU A 631 8.88 -12.29 16.27
N GLY A 632 7.70 -11.84 15.83
CA GLY A 632 6.87 -12.54 14.86
C GLY A 632 7.24 -12.16 13.42
N GLY A 633 6.32 -12.44 12.49
CA GLY A 633 6.46 -12.09 11.09
C GLY A 633 6.77 -10.61 10.87
N ASP A 634 7.59 -10.31 9.86
CA ASP A 634 8.09 -8.96 9.55
C ASP A 634 8.75 -8.23 10.75
N GLY A 635 9.20 -8.98 11.77
CA GLY A 635 9.90 -8.44 12.93
C GLY A 635 9.00 -7.79 13.98
N TYR A 636 7.70 -8.04 13.98
CA TYR A 636 6.78 -7.45 14.96
C TYR A 636 6.94 -8.07 16.36
N PRO A 637 7.04 -7.28 17.45
CA PRO A 637 7.35 -7.77 18.80
C PRO A 637 6.16 -8.40 19.55
N PHE A 638 5.11 -8.88 18.87
CA PHE A 638 3.97 -9.53 19.53
C PHE A 638 4.37 -10.73 20.42
N PRO A 639 5.25 -11.66 19.98
CA PRO A 639 5.71 -12.76 20.84
C PRO A 639 6.34 -12.27 22.13
N ARG A 640 7.12 -11.17 22.07
CA ARG A 640 7.71 -10.57 23.26
C ARG A 640 6.65 -10.08 24.24
N PHE A 641 5.58 -9.46 23.78
CA PHE A 641 4.51 -9.00 24.68
C PHE A 641 3.81 -10.15 25.40
N VAL A 642 3.62 -11.28 24.72
CA VAL A 642 3.07 -12.50 25.32
C VAL A 642 4.07 -13.11 26.32
N GLN A 643 5.37 -13.12 26.01
CA GLN A 643 6.41 -13.60 26.93
C GLN A 643 6.51 -12.76 28.21
N ASP A 644 6.38 -11.44 28.08
CA ASP A 644 6.42 -10.52 29.22
C ASP A 644 5.21 -10.71 30.13
N ASN A 645 4.01 -10.87 29.55
CA ASN A 645 2.78 -11.08 30.32
C ASN A 645 1.66 -11.73 29.49
N ALA A 646 1.65 -13.06 29.41
CA ALA A 646 0.65 -13.86 28.71
C ALA A 646 -0.79 -13.55 29.16
N ALA A 647 -1.00 -13.35 30.47
CA ALA A 647 -2.32 -13.06 31.02
C ALA A 647 -2.86 -11.69 30.56
N LEU A 648 -1.99 -10.69 30.45
CA LEU A 648 -2.37 -9.38 29.90
C LEU A 648 -2.59 -9.47 28.40
N ALA A 649 -1.67 -10.10 27.66
CA ALA A 649 -1.74 -10.23 26.21
C ALA A 649 -3.01 -10.96 25.77
N ASN A 650 -3.44 -11.98 26.54
CA ASN A 650 -4.68 -12.72 26.33
C ASN A 650 -4.87 -13.10 24.85
N ARG A 651 -3.80 -13.67 24.25
CA ARG A 651 -3.79 -13.99 22.83
C ARG A 651 -4.83 -15.08 22.54
N LEU A 652 -5.61 -14.89 21.48
CA LEU A 652 -6.58 -15.86 20.99
C LEU A 652 -6.47 -16.00 19.47
N ASP A 653 -6.11 -17.19 18.99
CA ASP A 653 -6.00 -17.48 17.57
C ASP A 653 -7.28 -18.14 17.05
N PHE A 654 -7.93 -17.55 16.05
CA PHE A 654 -9.24 -18.00 15.57
C PHE A 654 -9.20 -19.41 14.97
N ARG A 655 -8.05 -19.74 14.36
CA ARG A 655 -7.81 -21.04 13.75
C ARG A 655 -7.15 -22.05 14.69
N GLY A 656 -7.10 -21.74 15.99
CA GLY A 656 -6.45 -22.56 17.00
C GLY A 656 -4.92 -22.56 16.84
N GLU A 657 -4.28 -23.42 17.63
CA GLU A 657 -2.84 -23.45 17.81
C GLU A 657 -2.26 -24.82 17.47
N THR A 658 -1.03 -24.87 16.95
CA THR A 658 -0.27 -26.12 16.79
C THR A 658 0.77 -26.33 17.90
N THR A 659 1.13 -25.23 18.56
CA THR A 659 2.05 -25.11 19.70
C THR A 659 1.48 -24.01 20.59
N ASP A 660 1.69 -24.08 21.90
CA ASP A 660 1.17 -23.07 22.84
C ASP A 660 1.83 -21.72 22.50
N VAL A 661 1.07 -20.84 21.86
CA VAL A 661 1.52 -19.51 21.40
C VAL A 661 0.98 -18.37 22.24
N ASN A 662 0.12 -18.67 23.21
CA ASN A 662 -0.51 -17.69 24.10
C ASN A 662 -0.04 -17.79 25.56
N GLY A 663 0.64 -18.87 25.93
CA GLY A 663 1.35 -19.06 27.21
C GLY A 663 0.45 -19.61 28.31
N ASN A 664 -0.70 -20.19 27.96
CA ASN A 664 -1.66 -20.74 28.91
C ASN A 664 -1.38 -22.20 29.31
N GLY A 665 -0.40 -22.86 28.68
CA GLY A 665 -0.01 -24.24 28.94
C GLY A 665 -0.85 -25.29 28.22
N ILE A 666 -1.73 -24.91 27.29
CA ILE A 666 -2.56 -25.81 26.48
C ILE A 666 -2.46 -25.45 25.00
N ILE A 667 -2.82 -26.42 24.14
CA ILE A 667 -2.93 -26.20 22.68
C ILE A 667 -4.40 -25.98 22.37
N ASP A 668 -4.76 -24.76 22.01
CA ASP A 668 -6.16 -24.38 21.79
C ASP A 668 -6.69 -24.87 20.44
N ALA A 669 -7.93 -25.37 20.44
CA ALA A 669 -8.62 -25.77 19.23
C ALA A 669 -9.12 -24.53 18.44
N PRO A 670 -9.40 -24.67 17.13
CA PRO A 670 -10.07 -23.60 16.38
C PRO A 670 -11.37 -23.15 17.04
N LEU A 671 -11.66 -21.86 16.96
CA LEU A 671 -12.93 -21.31 17.45
C LEU A 671 -14.10 -21.85 16.63
N ASP A 672 -15.23 -22.10 17.30
CA ASP A 672 -16.50 -22.41 16.65
C ASP A 672 -17.12 -21.09 16.16
N LEU A 673 -16.69 -20.66 14.97
CA LEU A 673 -17.19 -19.46 14.33
C LEU A 673 -18.49 -19.78 13.57
N PRO A 674 -19.53 -18.94 13.66
CA PRO A 674 -20.77 -19.15 12.91
C PRO A 674 -20.47 -19.18 11.40
N GLY A 675 -21.13 -20.09 10.68
CA GLY A 675 -20.96 -20.23 9.24
C GLY A 675 -21.36 -18.95 8.49
N GLY A 676 -20.47 -18.50 7.60
CA GLY A 676 -20.67 -17.34 6.74
C GLY A 676 -21.41 -17.64 5.43
N ALA A 677 -21.47 -16.66 4.54
CA ALA A 677 -21.99 -16.79 3.18
C ALA A 677 -21.07 -17.63 2.27
N PHE A 678 -19.79 -17.76 2.60
CA PHE A 678 -18.78 -18.48 1.83
C PHE A 678 -18.01 -19.48 2.71
N ASP A 679 -17.52 -20.55 2.07
CA ASP A 679 -16.79 -21.64 2.74
C ASP A 679 -15.50 -22.03 2.01
N PHE A 680 -15.08 -21.25 1.00
CA PHE A 680 -13.87 -21.53 0.23
C PHE A 680 -12.57 -21.28 1.01
N ALA A 681 -12.64 -20.45 2.06
CA ALA A 681 -11.56 -20.18 2.99
C ALA A 681 -11.95 -20.65 4.40
N PRO A 682 -11.00 -21.13 5.23
CA PRO A 682 -11.31 -21.51 6.61
C PRO A 682 -11.83 -20.32 7.42
N ALA A 683 -12.88 -20.53 8.20
CA ALA A 683 -13.44 -19.50 9.08
C ALA A 683 -12.36 -18.86 9.97
N GLY A 684 -12.38 -17.53 10.07
CA GLY A 684 -11.43 -16.77 10.88
C GLY A 684 -10.06 -16.58 10.23
N SER A 685 -9.97 -16.77 8.91
CA SER A 685 -8.84 -16.37 8.07
C SER A 685 -9.10 -15.02 7.40
N GLU A 686 -8.07 -14.35 6.90
CA GLU A 686 -8.23 -13.02 6.29
C GLU A 686 -8.99 -13.05 4.95
N GLN A 687 -8.93 -14.14 4.18
CA GLN A 687 -9.74 -14.27 2.96
C GLN A 687 -11.22 -14.48 3.28
N ASP A 688 -11.50 -15.31 4.28
CA ASP A 688 -12.85 -15.52 4.82
C ASP A 688 -13.42 -14.20 5.34
N ALA A 689 -12.69 -13.52 6.23
CA ALA A 689 -13.11 -12.23 6.77
C ALA A 689 -13.39 -11.18 5.68
N LEU A 690 -12.56 -11.08 4.64
CA LEU A 690 -12.80 -10.16 3.53
C LEU A 690 -14.06 -10.53 2.73
N ALA A 691 -14.24 -11.81 2.38
CA ALA A 691 -15.39 -12.27 1.61
C ALA A 691 -16.70 -12.04 2.38
N GLU A 692 -16.74 -12.43 3.66
CA GLU A 692 -17.89 -12.21 4.53
C GLU A 692 -18.20 -10.72 4.73
N TYR A 693 -17.17 -9.90 4.94
CA TYR A 693 -17.32 -8.45 5.09
C TYR A 693 -17.87 -7.79 3.82
N LEU A 694 -17.33 -8.16 2.64
CA LEU A 694 -17.82 -7.67 1.36
C LEU A 694 -19.28 -8.02 1.14
N GLN A 695 -19.70 -9.25 1.47
CA GLN A 695 -21.10 -9.63 1.35
C GLN A 695 -22.00 -8.95 2.38
N ALA A 696 -21.55 -8.84 3.63
CA ALA A 696 -22.35 -8.27 4.72
C ALA A 696 -22.54 -6.75 4.59
N ILE A 697 -21.50 -6.02 4.18
CA ILE A 697 -21.50 -4.55 4.13
C ILE A 697 -21.75 -4.03 2.71
N PHE A 698 -21.25 -4.74 1.71
CA PHE A 698 -21.25 -4.31 0.30
C PHE A 698 -22.03 -5.27 -0.63
N GLY A 699 -22.85 -6.18 -0.09
CA GLY A 699 -23.65 -7.11 -0.89
C GLY A 699 -24.75 -6.43 -1.71
N GLU A 700 -25.29 -5.30 -1.24
CA GLU A 700 -26.28 -4.49 -1.97
C GLU A 700 -25.67 -3.26 -2.66
N THR A 701 -24.54 -2.76 -2.15
CA THR A 701 -23.86 -1.55 -2.66
C THR A 701 -22.39 -1.82 -2.85
N ARG A 702 -21.82 -1.46 -4.01
CA ARG A 702 -20.40 -1.71 -4.27
C ARG A 702 -19.51 -0.76 -3.46
N PHE A 703 -18.38 -1.27 -2.96
CA PHE A 703 -17.33 -0.43 -2.41
C PHE A 703 -16.90 0.61 -3.45
N SER A 704 -16.82 1.87 -3.06
CA SER A 704 -16.69 3.01 -3.99
C SER A 704 -15.65 4.05 -3.57
N ILE A 705 -14.87 3.75 -2.54
CA ILE A 705 -13.84 4.68 -2.05
C ILE A 705 -12.59 4.51 -2.92
N ALA A 706 -12.40 5.44 -3.85
CA ALA A 706 -11.26 5.45 -4.76
C ALA A 706 -9.93 5.63 -4.03
N ASP A 707 -8.86 5.08 -4.61
CA ASP A 707 -7.50 5.32 -4.15
C ASP A 707 -6.96 6.61 -4.76
N GLU A 708 -7.27 7.75 -4.14
CA GLU A 708 -6.79 9.07 -4.58
C GLU A 708 -5.37 9.40 -4.06
N GLY A 709 -4.57 8.37 -3.77
CA GLY A 709 -3.29 8.49 -3.09
C GLY A 709 -3.42 8.66 -1.56
N PHE A 710 -4.41 9.44 -1.11
CA PHE A 710 -4.74 9.70 0.30
C PHE A 710 -6.26 9.99 0.48
N ARG A 711 -6.90 9.54 1.57
CA ARG A 711 -8.28 9.94 1.92
C ARG A 711 -8.30 11.43 2.36
N PRO A 712 -9.02 12.34 1.68
CA PRO A 712 -9.01 13.78 1.99
C PRO A 712 -9.75 14.20 3.26
N ASP A 713 -10.67 13.37 3.74
CA ASP A 713 -11.61 13.69 4.82
C ASP A 713 -11.19 13.11 6.18
N ASN A 714 -10.55 11.93 6.19
CA ASN A 714 -10.09 11.27 7.42
C ASN A 714 -8.97 10.24 7.14
N PRO A 715 -7.71 10.67 6.90
CA PRO A 715 -6.59 9.75 6.69
C PRO A 715 -6.26 8.96 7.96
N ARG A 716 -6.06 7.65 7.81
CA ARG A 716 -5.64 6.75 8.91
C ARG A 716 -4.13 6.79 9.12
N THR A 717 -3.36 7.06 8.06
CA THR A 717 -1.90 7.10 8.12
C THR A 717 -1.36 8.31 7.38
N ILE A 718 -0.58 9.16 8.06
CA ILE A 718 0.04 10.36 7.47
C ILE A 718 1.56 10.28 7.55
N ASN A 719 2.23 10.31 6.39
CA ASN A 719 3.68 10.49 6.32
C ASN A 719 4.03 11.99 6.31
N LEU A 720 4.62 12.48 7.40
CA LEU A 720 4.92 13.90 7.57
C LEU A 720 6.09 14.38 6.71
N ALA A 721 6.93 13.48 6.18
CA ALA A 721 7.92 13.89 5.19
C ALA A 721 7.28 14.27 3.84
N ASP A 722 6.06 13.82 3.58
CA ASP A 722 5.30 14.18 2.38
C ASP A 722 4.38 15.39 2.64
N ALA A 723 3.99 15.65 3.89
CA ALA A 723 3.14 16.78 4.28
C ALA A 723 3.92 18.10 4.24
N SER A 724 3.48 19.07 3.42
CA SER A 724 4.12 20.39 3.34
C SER A 724 3.13 21.53 3.31
N THR A 725 3.43 22.61 4.03
CA THR A 725 2.72 23.88 3.88
C THR A 725 3.68 24.87 3.28
N ARG A 726 3.32 25.44 2.14
CA ARG A 726 4.12 26.49 1.50
C ARG A 726 3.40 27.83 1.59
N ARG A 727 4.15 28.88 1.91
CA ARG A 727 3.71 30.25 1.68
C ARG A 727 3.78 30.56 0.17
N ASN A 728 2.69 31.10 -0.38
CA ASN A 728 2.65 31.62 -1.74
C ASN A 728 3.11 33.08 -1.80
N ALA A 729 3.45 33.56 -3.01
CA ALA A 729 3.96 34.91 -3.22
C ALA A 729 3.01 36.02 -2.73
N ASP A 730 1.71 35.75 -2.67
CA ASP A 730 0.66 36.67 -2.21
C ASP A 730 0.34 36.57 -0.70
N ASN A 731 1.14 35.83 0.08
CA ASN A 731 0.94 35.49 1.50
C ASN A 731 -0.21 34.52 1.82
N SER A 732 -0.88 33.96 0.82
CA SER A 732 -1.72 32.78 1.07
C SER A 732 -0.86 31.54 1.34
N PHE A 733 -1.43 30.48 1.90
CA PHE A 733 -0.73 29.23 2.17
C PHE A 733 -1.30 28.13 1.27
N THR A 734 -0.46 27.27 0.69
CA THR A 734 -0.92 26.04 0.05
C THR A 734 -0.50 24.87 0.92
N VAL A 735 -1.48 24.06 1.29
CA VAL A 735 -1.33 22.85 2.09
C VAL A 735 -1.30 21.66 1.16
N ASN A 736 -0.24 20.88 1.22
CA ASN A 736 -0.09 19.65 0.46
C ASN A 736 -0.19 18.45 1.41
N ASN A 737 -0.75 17.36 0.89
CA ASN A 737 -0.78 16.04 1.54
C ASN A 737 -1.43 16.05 2.93
N ASN A 738 -2.57 16.77 3.04
CA ASN A 738 -3.50 16.78 4.18
C ASN A 738 -2.84 17.05 5.54
N ALA A 739 -1.85 17.95 5.59
CA ALA A 739 -1.34 18.43 6.88
C ALA A 739 -2.47 19.10 7.66
N ASN A 740 -2.65 18.73 8.95
CA ASN A 740 -3.40 19.59 9.85
C ASN A 740 -2.53 20.83 10.10
N ILE A 741 -3.16 21.98 10.35
CA ILE A 741 -2.42 23.20 10.67
C ILE A 741 -2.70 23.57 12.11
N ARG A 742 -1.64 23.71 12.91
CA ARG A 742 -1.73 24.33 14.22
C ARG A 742 -1.43 25.81 14.11
N ILE A 743 -2.28 26.62 14.72
CA ILE A 743 -2.09 28.06 14.86
C ILE A 743 -1.98 28.36 16.35
N THR A 744 -0.84 28.91 16.77
CA THR A 744 -0.53 29.22 18.16
C THR A 744 -0.30 30.71 18.34
N ILE A 745 -0.83 31.30 19.41
CA ILE A 745 -0.58 32.70 19.76
C ILE A 745 0.85 32.84 20.31
N ASP A 746 1.65 33.69 19.68
CA ASP A 746 2.98 34.07 20.16
C ASP A 746 2.94 35.37 20.97
N ALA A 747 2.17 36.37 20.49
CA ALA A 747 2.07 37.66 21.15
C ALA A 747 0.79 38.41 20.77
N VAL A 748 0.22 39.12 21.74
CA VAL A 748 -0.88 40.07 21.55
C VAL A 748 -0.44 41.42 22.11
N ASN A 749 -0.18 42.40 21.23
CA ASN A 749 0.18 43.78 21.57
C ASN A 749 -0.83 44.76 20.96
N SER A 750 -2.11 44.46 21.12
CA SER A 750 -3.22 45.30 20.68
C SER A 750 -3.97 45.86 21.89
N THR A 751 -4.56 47.04 21.75
CA THR A 751 -5.55 47.56 22.71
C THR A 751 -6.98 47.24 22.28
N ARG A 752 -7.15 46.40 21.26
CA ARG A 752 -8.44 46.02 20.65
C ARG A 752 -8.60 44.51 20.74
N VAL A 753 -9.85 44.07 20.76
CA VAL A 753 -10.17 42.63 20.66
C VAL A 753 -10.29 42.25 19.19
N ASN A 754 -9.31 41.52 18.68
CA ASN A 754 -9.25 41.17 17.26
C ASN A 754 -9.57 39.69 17.07
N GLU A 755 -10.40 39.36 16.07
CA GLU A 755 -10.68 37.98 15.70
C GLU A 755 -9.89 37.58 14.47
N ILE A 756 -9.23 36.43 14.54
CA ILE A 756 -8.53 35.84 13.39
C ILE A 756 -9.31 34.64 12.86
N GLY A 757 -9.43 34.54 11.55
CA GLY A 757 -10.03 33.40 10.88
C GLY A 757 -9.30 33.03 9.60
N VAL A 758 -9.78 31.98 8.94
CA VAL A 758 -9.21 31.45 7.69
C VAL A 758 -10.29 30.90 6.77
N PHE A 759 -10.12 31.00 5.46
CA PHE A 759 -11.00 30.35 4.48
C PHE A 759 -10.20 29.75 3.33
N ILE A 760 -10.82 28.78 2.64
CA ILE A 760 -10.28 28.14 1.44
C ILE A 760 -10.78 28.88 0.18
N VAL A 761 -9.87 29.16 -0.75
CA VAL A 761 -10.18 29.76 -2.05
C VAL A 761 -10.29 28.71 -3.15
N ASP A 762 -11.04 29.05 -4.20
CA ASP A 762 -11.33 28.15 -5.33
C ASP A 762 -10.14 28.03 -6.30
N ASP A 763 -9.27 29.04 -6.36
CA ASP A 763 -8.21 29.14 -7.36
C ASP A 763 -7.02 30.01 -6.92
N GLN A 764 -6.02 30.11 -7.82
CA GLN A 764 -4.81 30.91 -7.63
C GLN A 764 -5.05 32.43 -7.63
N GLN A 765 -6.24 32.88 -8.03
CA GLN A 765 -6.65 34.28 -7.97
C GLN A 765 -7.43 34.60 -6.70
N ASN A 766 -7.45 33.67 -5.74
CA ASN A 766 -8.14 33.77 -4.46
C ASN A 766 -9.66 33.99 -4.58
N ARG A 767 -10.29 33.45 -5.64
CA ARG A 767 -11.75 33.54 -5.79
C ARG A 767 -12.50 32.72 -4.74
N VAL A 768 -13.70 33.17 -4.40
CA VAL A 768 -14.64 32.44 -3.52
C VAL A 768 -16.00 32.43 -4.18
N ASN A 769 -16.54 31.23 -4.44
CA ASN A 769 -17.72 31.02 -5.29
C ASN A 769 -17.56 31.71 -6.67
N GLY A 770 -16.34 31.71 -7.22
CA GLY A 770 -16.03 32.39 -8.48
C GLY A 770 -15.96 33.93 -8.41
N ILE A 771 -16.12 34.54 -7.24
CA ILE A 771 -16.03 36.00 -7.02
C ILE A 771 -14.59 36.38 -6.70
N ALA A 772 -14.02 37.38 -7.39
CA ALA A 772 -12.63 37.79 -7.17
C ALA A 772 -12.48 38.81 -6.02
N PRO A 773 -11.30 38.87 -5.37
CA PRO A 773 -11.01 39.89 -4.36
C PRO A 773 -11.29 41.32 -4.88
N GLY A 774 -12.06 42.10 -4.12
CA GLY A 774 -12.44 43.48 -4.47
C GLY A 774 -13.74 43.62 -5.27
N GLU A 775 -14.31 42.51 -5.76
CA GLU A 775 -15.64 42.51 -6.37
C GLU A 775 -16.74 42.58 -5.31
N GLN A 776 -17.90 43.12 -5.69
CA GLN A 776 -19.06 43.21 -4.81
C GLN A 776 -19.47 41.82 -4.32
N GLY A 777 -19.61 41.65 -3.00
CA GLY A 777 -19.99 40.38 -2.38
C GLY A 777 -18.83 39.48 -1.98
N TYR A 778 -17.57 39.79 -2.35
CA TYR A 778 -16.41 38.98 -1.97
C TYR A 778 -16.26 38.85 -0.45
N LEU A 779 -16.38 39.96 0.29
CA LEU A 779 -16.26 39.99 1.75
C LEU A 779 -17.26 39.02 2.40
N GLN A 780 -18.53 39.09 1.99
CA GLN A 780 -19.58 38.20 2.51
C GLN A 780 -19.28 36.74 2.16
N ALA A 781 -18.91 36.45 0.91
CA ALA A 781 -18.61 35.09 0.48
C ALA A 781 -17.41 34.48 1.22
N ALA A 782 -16.35 35.28 1.44
CA ALA A 782 -15.15 34.87 2.15
C ALA A 782 -15.45 34.58 3.64
N LEU A 783 -16.15 35.50 4.33
CA LEU A 783 -16.48 35.34 5.74
C LEU A 783 -17.49 34.21 5.99
N SER A 784 -18.48 34.03 5.12
CA SER A 784 -19.42 32.90 5.22
C SER A 784 -18.76 31.53 5.00
N ARG A 785 -17.59 31.49 4.36
CA ARG A 785 -16.74 30.29 4.24
C ARG A 785 -15.65 30.25 5.33
N GLY A 786 -15.53 31.32 6.10
CA GLY A 786 -14.53 31.50 7.15
C GLY A 786 -14.70 30.50 8.27
N ARG A 787 -13.57 30.02 8.78
CA ARG A 787 -13.45 29.34 10.05
C ARG A 787 -12.75 30.29 11.01
N VAL A 788 -13.44 30.75 12.05
CA VAL A 788 -12.83 31.52 13.14
C VAL A 788 -11.81 30.64 13.82
N ILE A 789 -10.61 31.18 14.06
CA ILE A 789 -9.55 30.50 14.77
C ILE A 789 -9.68 30.82 16.27
N PHE A 790 -9.49 32.09 16.63
CA PHE A 790 -9.73 32.62 17.98
C PHE A 790 -9.85 34.16 17.96
N SER A 791 -10.38 34.72 19.04
CA SER A 791 -10.28 36.14 19.39
C SER A 791 -9.10 36.37 20.34
N ALA A 792 -8.29 37.38 20.03
CA ALA A 792 -7.20 37.85 20.86
C ALA A 792 -7.65 39.09 21.66
N ILE A 793 -7.73 38.95 22.98
CA ILE A 793 -8.13 40.03 23.90
C ILE A 793 -6.94 40.90 24.32
N ALA A 794 -7.21 42.16 24.66
CA ALA A 794 -6.18 43.15 24.98
C ALA A 794 -5.77 43.17 26.47
N ASN A 795 -6.74 42.97 27.37
CA ASN A 795 -6.55 43.05 28.82
C ASN A 795 -6.78 41.67 29.45
N ASN A 796 -5.72 41.02 29.94
CA ASN A 796 -5.81 39.69 30.53
C ASN A 796 -6.06 39.78 32.05
N PRO A 797 -6.98 38.97 32.62
CA PRO A 797 -7.19 38.89 34.06
C PRO A 797 -5.98 38.26 34.77
N ASP A 798 -5.84 38.53 36.07
CA ASP A 798 -4.83 37.87 36.91
C ASP A 798 -4.93 36.34 36.78
N GLY A 799 -3.76 35.70 36.60
CA GLY A 799 -3.63 34.24 36.48
C GLY A 799 -4.06 33.64 35.13
N TYR A 800 -4.42 34.46 34.14
CA TYR A 800 -4.66 34.01 32.77
C TYR A 800 -3.45 34.28 31.88
N ASP A 801 -2.97 33.24 31.20
CA ASP A 801 -1.87 33.32 30.24
C ASP A 801 -2.39 32.92 28.85
N PRO A 802 -2.49 33.87 27.89
CA PRO A 802 -2.87 33.56 26.53
C PRO A 802 -1.73 32.94 25.72
N SER A 803 -0.48 33.00 26.21
CA SER A 803 0.62 32.29 25.57
C SER A 803 0.33 30.79 25.65
N GLN A 804 0.51 30.07 24.54
CA GLN A 804 0.12 28.66 24.37
C GLN A 804 -1.35 28.38 24.01
N LEU A 805 -2.21 29.40 23.82
CA LEU A 805 -3.49 29.15 23.16
C LEU A 805 -3.23 28.77 21.71
N SER A 806 -3.80 27.63 21.32
CA SER A 806 -3.66 27.11 19.97
C SER A 806 -4.97 26.59 19.46
N ARG A 807 -5.02 26.45 18.13
CA ARG A 807 -6.11 25.79 17.44
C ARG A 807 -5.58 24.97 16.29
N THR A 808 -6.19 23.80 16.12
CA THR A 808 -5.87 22.90 15.01
C THR A 808 -6.96 22.98 13.94
N LEU A 809 -6.54 23.13 12.68
CA LEU A 809 -7.38 23.05 11.50
C LEU A 809 -7.20 21.68 10.88
N THR A 810 -8.29 20.93 10.77
CA THR A 810 -8.35 19.59 10.19
C THR A 810 -9.29 19.57 8.97
N GLY A 811 -9.26 18.45 8.22
CA GLY A 811 -10.11 18.25 7.03
C GLY A 811 -9.75 19.18 5.87
N LEU A 812 -8.46 19.47 5.70
CA LEU A 812 -7.92 20.22 4.57
C LEU A 812 -7.58 19.24 3.44
N SER A 813 -8.15 19.44 2.26
CA SER A 813 -7.82 18.61 1.09
C SER A 813 -6.43 18.95 0.53
N ASN A 814 -5.83 18.01 -0.18
CA ASN A 814 -4.56 18.23 -0.87
C ASN A 814 -4.64 19.46 -1.80
N ASN A 815 -3.57 20.26 -1.85
CA ASN A 815 -3.48 21.54 -2.55
C ASN A 815 -4.47 22.63 -2.07
N SER A 816 -5.09 22.48 -0.89
CA SER A 816 -5.94 23.55 -0.32
C SER A 816 -5.16 24.86 -0.21
N ARG A 817 -5.73 25.94 -0.75
CA ARG A 817 -5.15 27.28 -0.65
C ARG A 817 -5.92 28.08 0.41
N LEU A 818 -5.20 28.49 1.45
CA LEU A 818 -5.73 29.16 2.64
C LEU A 818 -5.41 30.65 2.61
N VAL A 819 -6.42 31.46 2.94
CA VAL A 819 -6.27 32.89 3.18
C VAL A 819 -6.74 33.19 4.60
N PHE A 820 -5.84 33.72 5.42
CA PHE A 820 -6.17 34.21 6.76
C PHE A 820 -6.80 35.61 6.67
N TYR A 821 -7.65 35.94 7.65
CA TYR A 821 -8.23 37.27 7.80
C TYR A 821 -8.27 37.68 9.28
N LEU A 822 -8.28 38.99 9.52
CA LEU A 822 -8.43 39.60 10.83
C LEU A 822 -9.65 40.54 10.80
N VAL A 823 -10.57 40.37 11.76
CA VAL A 823 -11.66 41.30 12.02
C VAL A 823 -11.25 42.19 13.20
N GLU A 824 -11.15 43.49 12.95
CA GLU A 824 -10.71 44.46 13.95
C GLU A 824 -11.87 44.84 14.87
N ASN A 825 -11.72 44.62 16.18
CA ASN A 825 -12.68 45.07 17.21
C ASN A 825 -14.13 44.62 16.99
N ALA A 826 -14.34 43.46 16.36
CA ALA A 826 -15.64 42.85 16.07
C ALA A 826 -15.49 41.32 15.84
N THR A 827 -16.58 40.60 15.51
CA THR A 827 -16.55 39.19 15.05
C THR A 827 -16.85 39.05 13.57
N THR A 828 -16.46 37.92 13.00
CA THR A 828 -16.93 37.41 11.71
C THR A 828 -18.46 37.41 11.66
N ASP A 829 -19.12 36.92 12.71
CA ASP A 829 -20.58 36.80 12.77
C ASP A 829 -21.26 38.17 12.74
N ALA A 830 -20.71 39.16 13.46
CA ALA A 830 -21.21 40.53 13.43
C ALA A 830 -21.09 41.17 12.04
N VAL A 831 -19.97 40.96 11.34
CA VAL A 831 -19.79 41.47 9.97
C VAL A 831 -20.79 40.80 9.02
N ILE A 832 -20.96 39.48 9.12
CA ILE A 832 -21.95 38.71 8.33
C ILE A 832 -23.38 39.23 8.59
N ALA A 833 -23.68 39.60 9.85
CA ALA A 833 -24.95 40.19 10.26
C ALA A 833 -25.12 41.67 9.84
N GLY A 834 -24.11 42.27 9.21
CA GLY A 834 -24.17 43.62 8.64
C GLY A 834 -23.55 44.72 9.51
N GLN A 835 -22.83 44.37 10.59
CA GLN A 835 -22.05 45.35 11.35
C GLN A 835 -20.88 45.86 10.49
N ASN A 836 -20.68 47.19 10.50
CA ASN A 836 -19.56 47.81 9.82
C ASN A 836 -18.29 47.69 10.68
N ALA A 837 -17.41 46.77 10.34
CA ALA A 837 -16.10 46.60 10.96
C ALA A 837 -15.00 46.45 9.89
N ASN A 838 -13.76 46.78 10.25
CA ASN A 838 -12.64 46.61 9.34
C ASN A 838 -12.24 45.14 9.30
N VAL A 839 -12.11 44.61 8.07
CA VAL A 839 -11.65 43.25 7.81
C VAL A 839 -10.39 43.31 6.96
N PHE A 840 -9.32 42.73 7.48
CA PHE A 840 -8.03 42.69 6.83
C PHE A 840 -7.74 41.28 6.33
N PHE A 841 -7.49 41.13 5.04
CA PHE A 841 -7.03 39.86 4.48
C PHE A 841 -5.51 39.75 4.59
N GLY A 842 -5.02 38.57 4.95
CA GLY A 842 -3.59 38.27 5.16
C GLY A 842 -2.78 38.20 3.86
N THR A 843 -3.39 38.55 2.74
CA THR A 843 -2.71 38.63 1.44
C THR A 843 -1.89 39.92 1.33
N ASN A 844 -1.00 40.01 0.32
CA ASN A 844 -0.26 41.24 0.03
C ASN A 844 -1.17 42.44 -0.30
N ASN A 845 -2.40 42.18 -0.75
CA ASN A 845 -3.38 43.23 -1.05
C ASN A 845 -3.91 43.82 0.27
N GLY A 846 -3.44 45.02 0.62
CA GLY A 846 -3.84 45.75 1.85
C GLY A 846 -2.72 45.89 2.88
N ASN A 847 -1.60 45.17 2.70
CA ASN A 847 -0.40 45.25 3.55
C ASN A 847 -0.71 45.08 5.06
N ALA A 848 -1.68 44.24 5.44
CA ALA A 848 -2.14 44.14 6.83
C ALA A 848 -1.46 43.01 7.64
N ALA A 849 -0.83 42.05 6.95
CA ALA A 849 -0.06 40.98 7.56
C ALA A 849 1.32 40.83 6.93
N GLN A 850 2.29 40.43 7.75
CA GLN A 850 3.62 40.03 7.35
C GLN A 850 3.80 38.55 7.67
N VAL A 851 4.23 37.77 6.67
CA VAL A 851 4.56 36.35 6.84
C VAL A 851 6.07 36.16 6.78
N SER A 852 6.64 35.56 7.81
CA SER A 852 8.04 35.15 7.90
C SER A 852 8.14 33.63 7.87
N ASP A 853 9.07 33.11 7.10
CA ASP A 853 9.40 31.68 7.07
C ASP A 853 10.40 31.39 8.19
N LEU A 854 10.06 30.47 9.09
CA LEU A 854 10.88 30.06 10.22
C LEU A 854 11.66 28.75 9.93
N GLY A 855 11.48 28.16 8.75
CA GLY A 855 12.00 26.85 8.36
C GLY A 855 11.07 25.70 8.77
N SER A 856 11.30 24.51 8.20
CA SER A 856 10.58 23.27 8.54
C SER A 856 9.05 23.36 8.43
N ASP A 857 8.54 24.05 7.41
CA ASP A 857 7.11 24.33 7.20
C ASP A 857 6.43 25.07 8.37
N THR A 858 7.20 25.83 9.13
CA THR A 858 6.73 26.74 10.18
C THR A 858 6.79 28.18 9.69
N PHE A 859 5.71 28.92 9.87
CA PHE A 859 5.59 30.31 9.45
C PHE A 859 5.10 31.18 10.60
N GLN A 860 5.63 32.39 10.72
CA GLN A 860 5.08 33.41 11.59
C GLN A 860 4.20 34.35 10.77
N LEU A 861 2.95 34.52 11.20
CA LEU A 861 2.00 35.48 10.66
C LEU A 861 1.80 36.61 11.67
N ALA A 862 2.30 37.80 11.34
CA ALA A 862 2.26 38.96 12.19
C ALA A 862 1.36 40.05 11.60
N TRP A 863 0.37 40.49 12.36
CA TRP A 863 -0.63 41.46 11.95
C TRP A 863 -0.37 42.85 12.52
N ARG A 864 -0.81 43.85 11.76
CA ARG A 864 -1.08 45.18 12.29
C ARG A 864 -2.59 45.41 12.31
N ASP A 865 -3.09 45.94 13.41
CA ASP A 865 -4.52 46.18 13.60
C ASP A 865 -4.97 47.58 13.12
N GLN A 866 -4.05 48.40 12.60
CA GLN A 866 -4.34 49.72 12.04
C GLN A 866 -3.53 49.98 10.76
N GLN A 867 -4.16 50.59 9.74
CA GLN A 867 -3.51 50.89 8.45
C GLN A 867 -2.25 51.78 8.58
N ASN A 868 -2.14 52.59 9.63
CA ASN A 868 -1.04 53.53 9.85
C ASN A 868 0.03 53.04 10.86
N ASN A 869 -0.13 51.85 11.46
CA ASN A 869 0.92 51.28 12.31
C ASN A 869 2.03 50.67 11.42
N PRO A 870 3.30 51.11 11.55
CA PRO A 870 4.40 50.54 10.78
C PRO A 870 4.90 49.18 11.32
N ALA A 871 4.51 48.78 12.54
CA ALA A 871 4.96 47.55 13.17
C ALA A 871 3.92 46.41 13.00
N PHE A 872 4.36 45.26 12.51
CA PHE A 872 3.58 44.02 12.45
C PHE A 872 3.80 43.23 13.75
N ASN A 873 3.20 43.68 14.85
CA ASN A 873 3.35 43.01 16.14
C ASN A 873 2.09 43.08 17.02
N ASN A 874 0.96 43.56 16.51
CA ASN A 874 -0.27 43.68 17.30
C ASN A 874 -0.89 42.31 17.62
N LEU A 875 -0.82 41.38 16.67
CA LEU A 875 -1.12 39.98 16.87
C LEU A 875 -0.12 39.15 16.08
N VAL A 876 0.61 38.28 16.77
CA VAL A 876 1.61 37.40 16.16
C VAL A 876 1.21 35.96 16.46
N VAL A 877 1.12 35.16 15.40
CA VAL A 877 0.81 33.74 15.51
C VAL A 877 1.83 32.92 14.74
N THR A 878 2.13 31.73 15.26
CA THR A 878 2.87 30.70 14.54
C THR A 878 1.88 29.76 13.86
N VAL A 879 2.10 29.50 12.58
CA VAL A 879 1.36 28.58 11.71
C VAL A 879 2.32 27.44 11.38
N GLU A 880 2.00 26.23 11.81
CA GLU A 880 2.85 25.06 11.61
C GLU A 880 2.04 23.86 11.16
N ASN A 881 2.68 23.00 10.36
CA ASN A 881 2.14 21.67 10.11
C ASN A 881 2.07 20.91 11.42
N THR A 882 0.90 20.34 11.68
CA THR A 882 0.67 19.46 12.81
C THR A 882 -0.04 18.21 12.34
N ASN A 883 -0.04 17.24 13.22
CA ASN A 883 -0.72 15.97 13.12
C ASN A 883 -1.63 15.74 14.34
N GLN A 884 -1.75 16.74 15.21
CA GLN A 884 -2.71 16.75 16.29
C GLN A 884 -4.11 16.66 15.65
N THR A 885 -4.96 15.80 16.20
CA THR A 885 -6.38 15.79 15.85
C THR A 885 -7.08 16.96 16.54
N ASN A 886 -8.35 17.18 16.22
CA ASN A 886 -9.15 18.16 16.95
C ASN A 886 -9.19 17.79 18.43
N THR A 887 -8.91 18.76 19.30
CA THR A 887 -9.16 18.64 20.74
C THR A 887 -10.59 18.14 20.96
N LEU A 888 -10.80 17.28 21.96
CA LEU A 888 -12.13 16.75 22.25
C LEU A 888 -13.13 17.91 22.45
N GLY A 889 -14.31 17.80 21.87
CA GLY A 889 -15.36 18.83 21.96
C GLY A 889 -15.30 19.93 20.89
N THR A 890 -14.22 20.06 20.12
CA THR A 890 -14.00 21.27 19.29
C THR A 890 -14.57 21.21 17.87
N ARG A 891 -15.25 20.11 17.51
CA ARG A 891 -15.67 19.83 16.13
C ARG A 891 -16.52 20.93 15.47
N LEU A 892 -17.37 21.61 16.24
CA LEU A 892 -18.20 22.71 15.74
C LEU A 892 -17.54 24.08 15.88
N GLN A 893 -16.56 24.21 16.77
CA GLN A 893 -15.95 25.51 17.07
C GLN A 893 -15.42 26.15 15.79
N GLY A 894 -15.48 27.49 15.72
CA GLY A 894 -15.01 28.28 14.57
C GLY A 894 -15.96 28.36 13.37
N GLN A 895 -17.08 27.64 13.39
CA GLN A 895 -18.19 27.92 12.46
C GLN A 895 -19.06 29.06 13.03
N GLN A 896 -19.95 29.64 12.19
CA GLN A 896 -20.81 30.77 12.56
C GLN A 896 -21.67 30.48 13.80
N GLU A 897 -21.56 31.30 14.86
CA GLU A 897 -22.25 31.16 16.15
C GLU A 897 -22.07 29.76 16.75
N ARG A 898 -20.83 29.23 16.76
CA ARG A 898 -20.51 27.86 17.23
C ARG A 898 -19.47 27.80 18.35
N GLU A 899 -19.55 28.67 19.34
CA GLU A 899 -18.83 28.57 20.62
C GLU A 899 -19.41 27.41 21.46
N LEU A 900 -19.30 26.18 20.97
CA LEU A 900 -19.99 24.99 21.48
C LEU A 900 -19.01 23.84 21.75
N ILE A 901 -19.38 23.00 22.71
CA ILE A 901 -18.72 21.72 22.97
C ILE A 901 -19.56 20.61 22.31
N ASP A 902 -19.01 19.92 21.31
CA ASP A 902 -19.67 18.83 20.58
C ASP A 902 -19.14 17.45 21.00
N LEU A 903 -19.97 16.70 21.72
CA LEU A 903 -19.67 15.35 22.22
C LEU A 903 -20.52 14.27 21.55
N ARG A 904 -21.14 14.55 20.39
CA ARG A 904 -22.06 13.60 19.74
C ARG A 904 -21.41 12.25 19.39
N GLY A 905 -20.10 12.22 19.11
CA GLY A 905 -19.35 10.98 18.82
C GLY A 905 -19.10 10.08 20.03
N LEU A 906 -19.48 10.51 21.24
CA LEU A 906 -19.25 9.77 22.50
C LEU A 906 -20.56 9.28 23.13
N ALA A 907 -21.53 8.86 22.32
CA ALA A 907 -22.83 8.42 22.82
C ALA A 907 -22.69 7.31 23.88
N GLY A 908 -23.34 7.51 25.04
CA GLY A 908 -23.30 6.57 26.16
C GLY A 908 -22.06 6.66 27.06
N ILE A 909 -21.16 7.63 26.82
CA ILE A 909 -19.94 7.86 27.62
C ILE A 909 -20.11 9.16 28.43
N GLU A 910 -19.78 9.11 29.72
CA GLU A 910 -19.68 10.31 30.56
C GLU A 910 -18.30 10.96 30.38
N VAL A 911 -18.26 12.26 30.07
CA VAL A 911 -17.02 13.00 29.82
C VAL A 911 -16.72 13.91 31.01
N ARG A 912 -15.53 13.73 31.60
CA ARG A 912 -15.03 14.58 32.67
C ARG A 912 -14.62 15.93 32.10
N ALA A 913 -15.12 17.00 32.70
CA ALA A 913 -14.76 18.36 32.37
C ALA A 913 -14.07 19.05 33.55
N GLU A 914 -12.87 19.55 33.33
CA GLU A 914 -12.12 20.36 34.30
C GLU A 914 -12.11 21.81 33.81
N PHE A 915 -12.67 22.71 34.61
CA PHE A 915 -12.82 24.12 34.27
C PHE A 915 -11.78 24.94 35.01
N THR A 916 -11.05 25.80 34.30
CA THR A 916 -10.27 26.89 34.86
C THR A 916 -10.99 28.19 34.56
N VAL A 917 -11.26 29.00 35.59
CA VAL A 917 -12.07 30.22 35.50
C VAL A 917 -11.26 31.41 36.00
N ASN A 918 -11.15 32.45 35.17
CA ASN A 918 -10.56 33.75 35.52
C ASN A 918 -11.61 34.85 35.35
N ARG A 919 -11.52 35.94 36.11
CA ARG A 919 -12.56 36.99 36.09
C ARG A 919 -12.00 38.39 36.30
N GLU A 920 -12.33 39.31 35.40
CA GLU A 920 -12.08 40.75 35.52
C GLU A 920 -13.37 41.55 35.36
N ALA A 921 -14.22 41.63 36.39
CA ALA A 921 -15.51 42.32 36.25
C ALA A 921 -15.94 43.04 37.51
N ALA A 922 -16.75 44.09 37.35
CA ALA A 922 -17.49 44.69 38.46
C ALA A 922 -18.70 43.85 38.89
N PHE A 923 -19.36 43.16 37.96
CA PHE A 923 -20.55 42.36 38.22
C PHE A 923 -20.24 40.93 38.61
N ASP A 924 -21.01 40.41 39.56
CA ASP A 924 -20.81 39.06 40.09
C ASP A 924 -21.48 38.02 39.20
N ASN A 925 -20.74 37.60 38.18
CA ASN A 925 -21.23 36.79 37.07
C ASN A 925 -21.23 35.29 37.39
N LEU A 926 -22.14 34.56 36.76
CA LEU A 926 -22.20 33.09 36.78
C LEU A 926 -22.18 32.57 35.35
N VAL A 927 -21.29 31.62 35.05
CA VAL A 927 -21.28 30.88 33.78
C VAL A 927 -21.79 29.46 33.98
N GLY A 928 -22.64 29.01 33.06
CA GLY A 928 -23.11 27.63 33.01
C GLY A 928 -23.11 27.10 31.57
N PHE A 929 -23.42 25.82 31.44
CA PHE A 929 -23.58 25.14 30.14
C PHE A 929 -24.96 24.46 30.09
N TYR A 930 -25.57 24.37 28.91
CA TYR A 930 -26.84 23.67 28.69
C TYR A 930 -26.79 22.88 27.40
N GLN A 931 -27.59 21.81 27.33
CA GLN A 931 -27.65 20.94 26.16
C GLN A 931 -28.52 21.56 25.05
N VAL A 932 -28.07 21.41 23.81
CA VAL A 932 -28.83 21.74 22.60
C VAL A 932 -28.91 20.52 21.69
N VAL A 933 -30.02 20.36 20.96
CA VAL A 933 -30.23 19.20 20.07
C VAL A 933 -29.54 19.34 18.72
N ASN A 934 -29.24 20.58 18.32
CA ASN A 934 -28.59 20.89 17.06
C ASN A 934 -27.64 22.09 17.21
N PRO A 935 -26.72 22.28 16.24
CA PRO A 935 -25.78 23.41 16.26
C PRO A 935 -26.46 24.79 16.25
N GLU A 936 -27.72 24.89 15.81
CA GLU A 936 -28.51 26.13 15.75
C GLU A 936 -29.07 26.54 17.13
N GLY A 937 -28.76 25.80 18.20
CA GLY A 937 -29.12 26.17 19.56
C GLY A 937 -30.51 25.75 20.00
N GLY A 938 -31.19 24.87 19.25
CA GLY A 938 -32.50 24.37 19.60
C GLY A 938 -32.50 23.60 20.93
N ILE A 939 -33.50 23.86 21.77
CA ILE A 939 -33.70 23.17 23.05
C ILE A 939 -34.91 22.25 22.93
N ASP A 940 -34.72 20.98 23.27
CA ASP A 940 -35.77 19.99 23.45
C ASP A 940 -36.22 19.98 24.90
N VAL A 941 -37.47 20.37 25.15
CA VAL A 941 -38.03 20.42 26.51
C VAL A 941 -38.89 19.19 26.83
N ASN A 942 -39.17 18.35 25.83
CA ASN A 942 -40.10 17.23 25.92
C ASN A 942 -39.41 15.84 25.84
N GLY A 943 -38.16 15.79 25.36
CA GLY A 943 -37.32 14.60 25.26
C GLY A 943 -37.50 13.76 23.99
N ASP A 944 -38.13 14.29 22.93
CA ASP A 944 -38.37 13.58 21.66
C ASP A 944 -37.19 13.68 20.66
N GLY A 945 -36.13 14.42 21.02
CA GLY A 945 -34.95 14.64 20.19
C GLY A 945 -35.10 15.76 19.16
N SER A 946 -36.22 16.49 19.16
CA SER A 946 -36.49 17.63 18.26
C SER A 946 -36.48 18.96 19.02
N ALA A 947 -36.10 20.04 18.33
CA ALA A 947 -36.08 21.37 18.96
C ALA A 947 -37.50 21.91 19.16
N ASP A 948 -37.88 22.17 20.41
CA ASP A 948 -39.15 22.80 20.78
C ASP A 948 -39.06 24.34 20.82
N ILE A 949 -37.90 24.86 21.25
CA ILE A 949 -37.65 26.29 21.42
C ILE A 949 -36.32 26.67 20.75
N LEU A 950 -36.35 27.69 19.90
CA LEU A 950 -35.19 28.19 19.17
C LEU A 950 -34.64 29.51 19.76
N PRO A 951 -33.35 29.83 19.56
CA PRO A 951 -32.79 31.13 19.94
C PRO A 951 -33.66 32.30 19.48
N GLY A 952 -33.84 33.29 20.37
CA GLY A 952 -34.67 34.47 20.11
C GLY A 952 -36.18 34.29 20.29
N GLN A 953 -36.67 33.06 20.50
CA GLN A 953 -38.07 32.83 20.87
C GLN A 953 -38.33 33.16 22.34
N ALA A 954 -39.57 33.57 22.64
CA ALA A 954 -39.99 33.84 24.02
C ALA A 954 -39.85 32.57 24.89
N GLY A 955 -39.20 32.69 26.04
CA GLY A 955 -38.96 31.57 26.96
C GLY A 955 -37.63 30.85 26.76
N TYR A 956 -36.85 31.16 25.71
CA TYR A 956 -35.56 30.54 25.44
C TYR A 956 -34.59 30.67 26.63
N VAL A 957 -34.46 31.87 27.19
CA VAL A 957 -33.60 32.15 28.36
C VAL A 957 -33.95 31.24 29.54
N GLN A 958 -35.24 31.14 29.87
CA GLN A 958 -35.70 30.30 30.98
C GLN A 958 -35.53 28.81 30.69
N ALA A 959 -35.70 28.38 29.44
CA ALA A 959 -35.49 27.00 29.02
C ALA A 959 -34.00 26.61 29.14
N ALA A 960 -33.09 27.44 28.63
CA ALA A 960 -31.65 27.23 28.72
C ALA A 960 -31.15 27.17 30.17
N VAL A 961 -31.52 28.16 31.00
CA VAL A 961 -31.08 28.21 32.41
C VAL A 961 -31.70 27.08 33.25
N ARG A 962 -32.92 26.63 32.92
CA ARG A 962 -33.55 25.47 33.57
C ARG A 962 -32.88 24.16 33.14
N GLY A 963 -32.51 24.04 31.87
CA GLY A 963 -31.83 22.88 31.27
C GLY A 963 -30.32 22.88 31.43
N ARG A 964 -29.76 23.81 32.23
CA ARG A 964 -28.31 23.85 32.49
C ARG A 964 -27.82 22.55 33.14
N VAL A 965 -26.58 22.20 32.88
CA VAL A 965 -25.92 21.04 33.47
C VAL A 965 -25.80 21.23 34.99
N PRO A 966 -26.42 20.37 35.82
CA PRO A 966 -26.37 20.52 37.27
C PRO A 966 -24.94 20.45 37.80
N GLY A 967 -24.59 21.37 38.71
CA GLY A 967 -23.28 21.40 39.37
C GLY A 967 -22.19 22.15 38.62
N ILE A 968 -22.45 22.63 37.39
CA ILE A 968 -21.56 23.49 36.62
C ILE A 968 -22.05 24.95 36.70
N ASP A 969 -21.97 25.51 37.91
CA ASP A 969 -22.32 26.91 38.21
C ASP A 969 -21.01 27.67 38.52
N LEU A 970 -20.32 28.15 37.48
CA LEU A 970 -18.95 28.67 37.54
C LEU A 970 -18.95 30.14 37.99
N ARG A 971 -18.31 30.42 39.13
CA ARG A 971 -18.25 31.77 39.73
C ARG A 971 -16.99 31.98 40.55
N VAL A 972 -16.37 33.15 40.41
CA VAL A 972 -15.17 33.52 41.17
C VAL A 972 -15.18 35.01 41.53
N ALA A 973 -14.45 35.40 42.57
CA ALA A 973 -14.30 36.81 42.95
C ALA A 973 -13.56 37.61 41.85
N ASN A 974 -13.72 38.94 41.87
CA ASN A 974 -13.06 39.81 40.88
C ASN A 974 -11.54 39.70 41.02
N GLN A 975 -10.83 39.65 39.89
CA GLN A 975 -9.38 39.34 39.80
C GLN A 975 -9.01 37.97 40.39
N GLY A 976 -9.98 37.04 40.43
CA GLY A 976 -9.79 35.71 41.01
C GLY A 976 -9.65 34.62 39.95
N THR A 977 -8.95 33.54 40.33
CA THR A 977 -8.87 32.28 39.58
C THR A 977 -9.44 31.14 40.40
N ALA A 978 -10.23 30.25 39.79
CA ALA A 978 -10.75 29.05 40.43
C ALA A 978 -10.83 27.86 39.47
N ASN A 979 -10.71 26.66 40.03
CA ASN A 979 -10.86 25.40 39.29
C ASN A 979 -12.13 24.66 39.72
N PHE A 980 -12.86 24.12 38.75
CA PHE A 980 -14.08 23.33 38.98
C PHE A 980 -14.00 22.02 38.20
N THR A 981 -14.82 21.05 38.60
CA THR A 981 -14.97 19.79 37.87
C THR A 981 -16.45 19.50 37.65
N GLY A 982 -16.80 19.03 36.47
CA GLY A 982 -18.16 18.62 36.11
C GLY A 982 -18.15 17.38 35.23
N GLN A 983 -19.35 16.90 34.90
CA GLN A 983 -19.56 15.81 33.95
C GLN A 983 -20.47 16.31 32.83
N LEU A 984 -20.10 15.96 31.59
CA LEU A 984 -20.89 16.23 30.40
C LEU A 984 -21.27 14.90 29.76
N THR A 985 -22.57 14.69 29.55
CA THR A 985 -23.07 13.47 28.93
C THR A 985 -22.74 13.45 27.44
N GLY A 986 -21.99 12.43 27.01
CA GLY A 986 -21.67 12.19 25.61
C GLY A 986 -22.91 11.88 24.76
N GLY A 987 -22.80 12.03 23.45
CA GLY A 987 -23.95 12.03 22.53
C GLY A 987 -24.64 13.39 22.38
N SER A 988 -24.13 14.44 23.04
CA SER A 988 -24.79 15.74 23.18
C SER A 988 -23.94 16.92 22.68
N ILE A 989 -24.58 18.07 22.45
CA ILE A 989 -23.90 19.36 22.22
C ILE A 989 -24.19 20.27 23.41
N PHE A 990 -23.18 20.99 23.91
CA PHE A 990 -23.32 21.92 25.03
C PHE A 990 -22.96 23.34 24.61
N ALA A 991 -23.83 24.29 24.95
CA ALA A 991 -23.63 25.72 24.75
C ALA A 991 -23.37 26.42 26.11
N PRO A 992 -22.37 27.32 26.20
CA PRO A 992 -22.18 28.16 27.37
C PRO A 992 -23.24 29.27 27.46
N PHE A 993 -23.43 29.83 28.65
CA PHE A 993 -24.13 31.10 28.86
C PHE A 993 -23.57 31.81 30.08
N ILE A 994 -23.75 33.13 30.13
CA ILE A 994 -23.42 33.97 31.30
C ILE A 994 -24.67 34.63 31.86
N ILE A 995 -24.87 34.56 33.18
CA ILE A 995 -25.82 35.39 33.93
C ILE A 995 -25.03 36.57 34.50
N SER A 996 -25.33 37.77 34.00
CA SER A 996 -24.71 39.00 34.47
C SER A 996 -25.32 39.44 35.81
N ASN A 997 -24.45 39.67 36.81
CA ASN A 997 -24.80 40.16 38.15
C ASN A 997 -26.03 39.50 38.82
N GLY A 998 -26.19 38.18 38.67
CA GLY A 998 -27.44 37.51 39.05
C GLY A 998 -27.29 36.04 39.42
N THR A 999 -28.40 35.43 39.81
CA THR A 999 -28.49 34.00 40.13
C THR A 999 -29.47 33.27 39.21
N VAL A 1000 -29.30 31.94 39.13
CA VAL A 1000 -30.25 31.04 38.44
C VAL A 1000 -31.68 31.29 38.91
N ASP A 1001 -31.92 31.37 40.22
CA ASP A 1001 -33.26 31.58 40.78
C ASP A 1001 -33.87 32.91 40.34
N GLN A 1002 -33.07 33.98 40.24
CA GLN A 1002 -33.55 35.28 39.77
C GLN A 1002 -33.98 35.22 38.30
N VAL A 1003 -33.24 34.50 37.45
CA VAL A 1003 -33.62 34.31 36.04
C VAL A 1003 -34.90 33.49 35.92
N LEU A 1004 -34.99 32.37 36.66
CA LEU A 1004 -36.16 31.48 36.60
C LEU A 1004 -37.44 32.13 37.15
N ASN A 1005 -37.31 33.07 38.09
CA ASN A 1005 -38.42 33.88 38.61
C ASN A 1005 -38.70 35.14 37.77
N GLY A 1006 -38.01 35.34 36.64
CA GLY A 1006 -38.20 36.50 35.76
C GLY A 1006 -37.76 37.84 36.37
N GLN A 1007 -36.86 37.80 37.36
CA GLN A 1007 -36.36 38.99 38.09
C GLN A 1007 -35.16 39.65 37.40
N THR A 1008 -34.43 38.91 36.55
CA THR A 1008 -33.38 39.43 35.67
C THR A 1008 -33.44 38.74 34.32
N SER A 1009 -33.12 39.48 33.26
CA SER A 1009 -33.08 38.99 31.87
C SER A 1009 -31.70 39.17 31.23
N GLN A 1010 -30.67 39.50 32.01
CA GLN A 1010 -29.31 39.72 31.51
C GLN A 1010 -28.56 38.39 31.44
N VAL A 1011 -29.01 37.55 30.51
CA VAL A 1011 -28.36 36.28 30.18
C VAL A 1011 -27.95 36.31 28.73
N TYR A 1012 -26.69 36.00 28.45
CA TYR A 1012 -26.13 36.02 27.10
C TYR A 1012 -25.64 34.65 26.67
N PHE A 1013 -25.72 34.41 25.36
CA PHE A 1013 -25.50 33.13 24.70
C PHE A 1013 -24.58 33.29 23.47
N PRO A 1014 -24.07 32.19 22.88
CA PRO A 1014 -23.33 32.24 21.62
C PRO A 1014 -24.19 32.69 20.42
N TYR A 1015 -25.51 32.54 20.54
CA TYR A 1015 -26.44 32.80 19.45
C TYR A 1015 -26.86 34.26 19.44
N LEU A 1016 -26.54 34.99 18.36
CA LEU A 1016 -26.85 36.42 18.22
C LEU A 1016 -28.35 36.68 18.35
N GLY A 1017 -29.18 35.78 17.82
CA GLY A 1017 -30.64 35.86 17.90
C GLY A 1017 -31.20 35.78 19.32
N ALA A 1018 -30.46 35.18 20.27
CA ALA A 1018 -30.83 35.12 21.69
C ALA A 1018 -30.37 36.35 22.49
N ASN A 1019 -29.42 37.13 21.97
CA ASN A 1019 -28.84 38.27 22.67
C ASN A 1019 -29.56 39.59 22.32
N PRO A 1020 -29.89 40.43 23.32
CA PRO A 1020 -30.46 41.75 23.08
C PRO A 1020 -29.57 42.60 22.16
N GLY A 1021 -30.15 43.11 21.06
CA GLY A 1021 -29.43 43.96 20.11
C GLY A 1021 -28.55 43.20 19.11
N GLY A 1022 -28.54 41.86 19.14
CA GLY A 1022 -27.75 41.04 18.20
C GLY A 1022 -26.24 41.18 18.40
N VAL A 1023 -25.81 41.47 19.63
CA VAL A 1023 -24.40 41.62 19.98
C VAL A 1023 -23.84 40.27 20.42
N ASP A 1024 -22.60 40.00 20.02
CA ASP A 1024 -21.86 38.85 20.50
C ASP A 1024 -21.25 39.12 21.88
N HIS A 1025 -21.59 38.27 22.83
CA HIS A 1025 -21.14 38.33 24.22
C HIS A 1025 -20.20 37.19 24.60
N ILE A 1026 -19.93 36.24 23.70
CA ILE A 1026 -19.10 35.06 23.98
C ILE A 1026 -18.12 34.86 22.85
N ARG A 1027 -16.83 34.98 23.15
CA ARG A 1027 -15.75 34.80 22.18
C ARG A 1027 -15.03 33.49 22.39
N LEU A 1028 -14.66 32.83 21.31
CA LEU A 1028 -13.72 31.73 21.36
C LEU A 1028 -12.28 32.26 21.42
N LEU A 1029 -11.58 32.05 22.53
CA LEU A 1029 -10.18 32.48 22.72
C LEU A 1029 -9.15 31.39 22.33
N GLY A 1030 -9.62 30.16 22.14
CA GLY A 1030 -8.84 28.99 21.76
C GLY A 1030 -9.69 27.73 21.89
N ASP A 1031 -9.11 26.54 21.68
CA ASP A 1031 -9.83 25.28 21.86
C ASP A 1031 -10.47 25.18 23.27
N ASN A 1032 -11.80 25.07 23.31
CA ASN A 1032 -12.61 24.97 24.54
C ASN A 1032 -12.34 26.10 25.55
N THR A 1033 -11.97 27.28 25.06
CA THR A 1033 -11.68 28.46 25.88
C THR A 1033 -12.59 29.62 25.46
N PHE A 1034 -13.45 30.05 26.37
CA PHE A 1034 -14.51 31.02 26.13
C PHE A 1034 -14.28 32.29 26.96
N GLY A 1035 -14.25 33.46 26.32
CA GLY A 1035 -14.26 34.77 26.97
C GLY A 1035 -15.66 35.37 26.89
N PHE A 1036 -16.09 36.07 27.93
CA PHE A 1036 -17.46 36.56 28.05
C PHE A 1036 -17.49 38.05 28.37
N GLU A 1037 -18.55 38.72 27.90
CA GLU A 1037 -18.86 40.14 28.14
C GLU A 1037 -20.20 40.25 28.89
N ASP A 1038 -20.22 40.96 30.02
CA ASP A 1038 -21.33 40.98 30.97
C ASP A 1038 -22.29 42.19 30.84
N LEU A 1039 -21.88 43.22 30.09
CA LEU A 1039 -22.58 44.49 30.00
C LEU A 1039 -23.52 44.58 28.77
N PRO A 1040 -24.74 45.14 28.90
CA PRO A 1040 -25.69 45.25 27.79
C PRO A 1040 -25.14 45.94 26.55
N GLY A 1041 -25.45 45.39 25.37
CA GLY A 1041 -25.02 45.98 24.09
C GLY A 1041 -23.52 45.83 23.82
N GLY A 1042 -22.85 44.93 24.54
CA GLY A 1042 -21.43 44.64 24.39
C GLY A 1042 -20.50 45.49 25.26
N GLY A 1043 -21.02 46.39 26.09
CA GLY A 1043 -20.20 47.06 27.12
C GLY A 1043 -18.92 47.73 26.63
N ASP A 1044 -17.81 47.33 27.27
CA ASP A 1044 -16.43 47.72 26.94
C ASP A 1044 -15.74 46.76 25.98
N LEU A 1045 -16.37 45.64 25.62
CA LEU A 1045 -15.96 44.71 24.54
C LEU A 1045 -14.57 44.12 24.76
N ASP A 1046 -14.15 43.90 26.00
CA ASP A 1046 -12.84 43.32 26.32
C ASP A 1046 -12.88 41.81 26.64
N TYR A 1047 -14.09 41.26 26.87
CA TYR A 1047 -14.38 39.83 27.02
C TYR A 1047 -13.55 39.10 28.08
N ASN A 1048 -13.05 39.85 29.06
CA ASN A 1048 -12.31 39.34 30.21
C ASN A 1048 -13.16 39.28 31.48
N ASP A 1049 -14.44 39.72 31.40
CA ASP A 1049 -15.37 39.75 32.52
C ASP A 1049 -15.46 38.38 33.19
N ILE A 1050 -15.42 37.32 32.39
CA ILE A 1050 -15.09 35.96 32.83
C ILE A 1050 -14.47 35.20 31.65
N ILE A 1051 -13.46 34.38 31.93
CA ILE A 1051 -12.83 33.48 30.98
C ILE A 1051 -12.94 32.07 31.53
N VAL A 1052 -13.43 31.13 30.71
CA VAL A 1052 -13.59 29.72 31.07
C VAL A 1052 -12.82 28.86 30.08
N ARG A 1053 -11.81 28.15 30.57
CA ARG A 1053 -11.10 27.09 29.84
C ARG A 1053 -11.58 25.73 30.31
N VAL A 1054 -11.92 24.85 29.37
CA VAL A 1054 -12.41 23.49 29.67
C VAL A 1054 -11.42 22.45 29.14
N ASN A 1055 -10.92 21.60 30.03
CA ASN A 1055 -10.17 20.40 29.66
C ASN A 1055 -11.09 19.17 29.76
N LEU A 1056 -11.26 18.45 28.65
CA LEU A 1056 -12.19 17.32 28.54
C LEU A 1056 -11.40 16.00 28.49
N SER A 1057 -11.83 15.01 29.27
CA SER A 1057 -11.24 13.67 29.28
C SER A 1057 -12.30 12.58 29.48
N ILE A 1058 -12.03 11.37 29.00
CA ILE A 1058 -12.91 10.21 29.17
C ILE A 1058 -12.42 9.42 30.40
N PRO A 1059 -13.23 9.23 31.45
CA PRO A 1059 -12.79 8.51 32.66
C PRO A 1059 -12.44 7.04 32.37
N GLY A 1060 -11.25 6.61 32.79
CA GLY A 1060 -10.80 5.21 32.66
C GLY A 1060 -10.07 4.89 31.34
N LEU A 1061 -9.86 5.89 30.49
CA LEU A 1061 -9.01 5.87 29.30
C LEU A 1061 -7.91 6.93 29.45
#